data_AF-A0A3S9MST5-F1
#
_entry.id   AF-A0A3S9MST5-F1
#
_cell.length_a   1.000
_cell.length_b   1.000
_cell.length_c   1.000
_cell.angle_alpha   90.00
_cell.angle_beta   90.00
_cell.angle_gamma   90.00
#
_symmetry.space_group_name_H-M   'P 1'
#
loop_
_entity.id
_entity.type
_entity.pdbx_description
1 polymer ?
#
loop_
_entity_poly.entity_id
_entity_poly.type
_entity_poly.pdbx_seq_one_letter_code
_entity_poly.pdbx_strand_id
1 'polypeptide(L)'
;MNLHQPLTVLPGVGPKSAEKFTKLGIDSLQDLLLYFPFRYEDFKSKNVLELEDGEKAVISGVVATPANVQYYGYKRNRLRFTIKQGEVVLAVNFFNQPYLADKVEVGSTIAIFGKWDKVKASLTGMKILAQVEDDLQPVYRVAQGISQASLVKVIKTAFDQGLELLLEENLPQVLLERYQLLGRSQAVRAMHFPKDLAEYKQALRRIKFEELFYFQMQLQVLKSESKNASQGLAIPWRGDLLEKKLTLLPFELTAAQKRSLDEILQDMKAPTHMNRLLQGDVGSGKTVVAGLAMYATYTAGLQSALMVPTEILAEQHFDSLSQLFPELRIILLTGGMKPTERRQALEAIEAGQVDMIVGTHALIQESVTYHQLGLVIIDEQHRFGVGQRRILREKGNNPDVLMMTATPIPRTLAITAFGDMDVSIIDQMPAGRKPIITRWVKHEQLEVVLDWLRKELQRGAQVYVISPLIEESEALDLKNAIALEEELKAYFGDKAQVALLHGKMKSEEKDTIMQDFKKGKIDILVSTTVIEVGVNVPNATVMLIMDADRFGLSQLHQLRGRVGRGDKQSYAVLVANPKTESGKKRMKIMTETTDGFVLAEEDLKMRGSGEIFGTRQSGLPEFQVADIVEDYPILEEARKVASQIVSTPDWRTNADWHIVALHLDKQDYLD
;
A
#
# COMPACT_ATOMS: atom_id res chain seq x y z
N MET A 1 35.86 -24.32 1.46
CA MET A 1 35.05 -23.54 2.42
C MET A 1 33.58 -23.84 2.14
N ASN A 2 32.71 -23.77 3.13
CA ASN A 2 31.26 -23.88 2.97
C ASN A 2 30.64 -22.51 3.29
N LEU A 3 29.61 -22.10 2.55
CA LEU A 3 28.92 -20.82 2.71
C LEU A 3 28.27 -20.62 4.09
N HIS A 4 27.94 -21.71 4.81
CA HIS A 4 27.36 -21.65 6.16
C HIS A 4 28.41 -21.44 7.28
N GLN A 5 29.70 -21.31 6.94
CA GLN A 5 30.74 -21.06 7.92
C GLN A 5 30.73 -19.61 8.43
N PRO A 6 31.21 -19.34 9.66
CA PRO A 6 31.32 -17.99 10.17
C PRO A 6 32.39 -17.18 9.42
N LEU A 7 32.23 -15.86 9.44
CA LEU A 7 33.14 -14.89 8.81
C LEU A 7 34.61 -14.99 9.26
N THR A 8 34.89 -15.56 10.42
CA THR A 8 36.25 -15.73 10.98
C THR A 8 37.16 -16.60 10.12
N VAL A 9 36.58 -17.38 9.21
CA VAL A 9 37.32 -18.19 8.23
C VAL A 9 37.97 -17.30 7.15
N LEU A 10 37.47 -16.09 6.93
CA LEU A 10 38.07 -15.15 5.98
C LEU A 10 39.36 -14.51 6.52
N PRO A 11 40.42 -14.45 5.70
CA PRO A 11 41.65 -13.74 6.03
C PRO A 11 41.36 -12.27 6.38
N GLY A 12 41.85 -11.82 7.54
CA GLY A 12 41.68 -10.45 8.00
C GLY A 12 40.41 -10.20 8.81
N VAL A 13 39.54 -11.20 9.02
CA VAL A 13 38.37 -11.10 9.90
C VAL A 13 38.64 -11.84 11.21
N GLY A 14 39.06 -11.09 12.25
CA GLY A 14 39.20 -11.62 13.60
C GLY A 14 37.86 -11.76 14.35
N PRO A 15 37.83 -12.46 15.50
CA PRO A 15 36.60 -12.70 16.28
C PRO A 15 35.84 -11.42 16.64
N LYS A 16 36.56 -10.38 17.09
CA LYS A 16 35.97 -9.07 17.43
C LYS A 16 35.37 -8.32 16.23
N SER A 17 35.83 -8.63 15.01
CA SER A 17 35.29 -8.05 13.78
C SER A 17 34.05 -8.81 13.34
N ALA A 18 34.05 -10.15 13.46
CA ALA A 18 32.89 -10.99 13.19
C ALA A 18 31.68 -10.62 14.08
N GLU A 19 31.90 -10.42 15.40
CA GLU A 19 30.84 -9.96 16.33
C GLU A 19 30.18 -8.64 15.92
N LYS A 20 30.91 -7.76 15.22
CA LYS A 20 30.35 -6.51 14.71
C LYS A 20 29.44 -6.76 13.51
N PHE A 21 29.83 -7.67 12.61
CA PHE A 21 29.05 -8.01 11.42
C PHE A 21 27.74 -8.74 11.77
N THR A 22 27.70 -9.51 12.86
CA THR A 22 26.44 -10.06 13.42
C THR A 22 25.43 -8.95 13.74
N LYS A 23 25.87 -7.75 14.15
CA LYS A 23 24.96 -6.60 14.36
C LYS A 23 24.30 -6.08 13.08
N LEU A 24 24.84 -6.45 11.92
CA LEU A 24 24.25 -6.19 10.60
C LEU A 24 23.39 -7.36 10.09
N GLY A 25 23.21 -8.42 10.88
CA GLY A 25 22.56 -9.66 10.46
C GLY A 25 23.43 -10.52 9.54
N ILE A 26 24.76 -10.37 9.60
CA ILE A 26 25.70 -11.13 8.78
C ILE A 26 26.44 -12.13 9.67
N ASP A 27 25.98 -13.38 9.68
CA ASP A 27 26.52 -14.44 10.53
C ASP A 27 27.36 -15.47 9.75
N SER A 28 27.04 -15.65 8.46
CA SER A 28 27.71 -16.60 7.57
C SER A 28 28.37 -15.94 6.36
N LEU A 29 29.20 -16.71 5.63
CA LEU A 29 29.75 -16.29 4.35
C LEU A 29 28.65 -16.07 3.30
N GLN A 30 27.55 -16.83 3.38
CA GLN A 30 26.38 -16.63 2.53
C GLN A 30 25.74 -15.26 2.78
N ASP A 31 25.51 -14.90 4.05
CA ASP A 31 24.90 -13.61 4.41
C ASP A 31 25.76 -12.45 3.93
N LEU A 32 27.08 -12.58 3.98
CA LEU A 32 28.01 -11.57 3.48
C LEU A 32 27.86 -11.35 1.97
N LEU A 33 27.73 -12.43 1.20
CA LEU A 33 27.56 -12.37 -0.25
C LEU A 33 26.18 -11.83 -0.64
N LEU A 34 25.16 -12.06 0.18
CA LEU A 34 23.79 -11.57 -0.06
C LEU A 34 23.52 -10.19 0.57
N TYR A 35 24.50 -9.59 1.26
CA TYR A 35 24.35 -8.27 1.88
C TYR A 35 24.52 -7.13 0.87
N PHE A 36 23.49 -6.85 0.06
CA PHE A 36 23.59 -5.94 -1.07
C PHE A 36 23.75 -4.45 -0.71
N PRO A 37 24.42 -3.64 -1.56
CA PRO A 37 24.48 -2.20 -1.40
C PRO A 37 23.13 -1.54 -1.71
N PHE A 38 22.82 -0.44 -1.01
CA PHE A 38 21.56 0.30 -1.22
C PHE A 38 21.69 1.44 -2.23
N ARG A 39 22.91 1.84 -2.57
CA ARG A 39 23.21 2.81 -3.63
C ARG A 39 24.64 2.61 -4.15
N TYR A 40 24.93 3.23 -5.28
CA TYR A 40 26.27 3.29 -5.84
C TYR A 40 26.72 4.75 -5.95
N GLU A 41 27.98 5.00 -5.64
CA GLU A 41 28.62 6.27 -5.90
C GLU A 41 29.41 6.14 -7.21
N ASP A 42 29.13 7.04 -8.15
CA ASP A 42 29.85 7.12 -9.41
C ASP A 42 31.14 7.93 -9.19
N PHE A 43 32.27 7.22 -9.25
CA PHE A 43 33.60 7.81 -9.11
C PHE A 43 34.25 8.13 -10.46
N LYS A 44 33.49 8.15 -11.56
CA LYS A 44 33.99 8.64 -12.84
C LYS A 44 34.46 10.08 -12.72
N SER A 45 35.65 10.33 -13.25
CA SER A 45 36.19 11.68 -13.30
C SER A 45 35.33 12.53 -14.23
N LYS A 46 34.71 13.57 -13.68
CA LYS A 46 33.91 14.52 -14.45
C LYS A 46 34.75 15.73 -14.85
N ASN A 47 34.42 16.32 -15.98
CA ASN A 47 34.96 17.61 -16.36
C ASN A 47 34.33 18.69 -15.47
N VAL A 48 35.15 19.54 -14.87
CA VAL A 48 34.68 20.63 -14.01
C VAL A 48 33.69 21.58 -14.71
N LEU A 49 33.76 21.69 -16.04
CA LEU A 49 32.87 22.53 -16.83
C LEU A 49 31.43 22.00 -16.88
N GLU A 50 31.24 20.70 -16.63
CA GLU A 50 29.93 20.03 -16.66
C GLU A 50 29.26 19.98 -15.29
N LEU A 51 29.93 20.45 -14.22
CA LEU A 51 29.43 20.36 -12.86
C LEU A 51 28.50 21.51 -12.46
N GLU A 52 27.44 21.17 -11.75
CA GLU A 52 26.54 22.13 -11.11
C GLU A 52 27.09 22.61 -9.75
N ASP A 53 26.67 23.80 -9.30
CA ASP A 53 27.12 24.34 -8.01
C ASP A 53 26.64 23.44 -6.86
N GLY A 54 27.59 23.00 -6.03
CA GLY A 54 27.33 22.11 -4.92
C GLY A 54 27.26 20.62 -5.24
N GLU A 55 27.46 20.22 -6.50
CA GLU A 55 27.57 18.81 -6.91
C GLU A 55 28.80 18.14 -6.27
N LYS A 56 28.65 16.86 -5.88
CA LYS A 56 29.78 16.04 -5.42
C LYS A 56 30.25 15.16 -6.57
N ALA A 57 31.51 15.31 -6.94
CA ALA A 57 32.09 14.57 -8.06
C ALA A 57 33.57 14.26 -7.81
N VAL A 58 34.10 13.34 -8.62
CA VAL A 58 35.54 13.11 -8.72
C VAL A 58 36.09 14.04 -9.79
N ILE A 59 37.12 14.80 -9.43
CA ILE A 59 37.89 15.62 -10.36
C ILE A 59 39.32 15.10 -10.38
N SER A 60 39.80 14.71 -11.55
CA SER A 60 41.20 14.33 -11.78
C SER A 60 41.98 15.46 -12.45
N GLY A 61 43.17 15.76 -11.95
CA GLY A 61 44.03 16.78 -12.53
C GLY A 61 45.48 16.68 -12.07
N VAL A 62 46.37 17.40 -12.76
CA VAL A 62 47.79 17.49 -12.43
C VAL A 62 47.99 18.54 -11.33
N VAL A 63 48.67 18.19 -10.24
CA VAL A 63 48.96 19.13 -9.15
C VAL A 63 49.85 20.26 -9.65
N ALA A 64 49.34 21.50 -9.61
CA ALA A 64 50.01 22.68 -10.13
C ALA A 64 50.78 23.46 -9.05
N THR A 65 50.37 23.38 -7.79
CA THR A 65 51.06 24.03 -6.66
C THR A 65 51.24 23.06 -5.50
N PRO A 66 52.32 23.18 -4.70
CA PRO A 66 52.52 22.34 -3.53
C PRO A 66 51.40 22.51 -2.50
N ALA A 67 51.18 21.46 -1.71
CA ALA A 67 50.30 21.45 -0.55
C ALA A 67 50.73 22.49 0.50
N ASN A 68 49.86 23.44 0.81
CA ASN A 68 50.06 24.43 1.88
C ASN A 68 49.05 24.21 3.00
N VAL A 69 49.54 23.91 4.22
CA VAL A 69 48.70 23.73 5.41
C VAL A 69 48.68 25.02 6.22
N GLN A 70 47.51 25.63 6.33
CA GLN A 70 47.27 26.82 7.15
C GLN A 70 46.54 26.44 8.44
N TYR A 71 47.07 26.87 9.58
CA TYR A 71 46.44 26.69 10.90
C TYR A 71 45.77 28.01 11.32
N TYR A 72 44.49 27.95 11.71
CA TYR A 72 43.71 29.15 12.07
C TYR A 72 42.88 28.96 13.35
N GLY A 73 43.26 28.01 14.20
CA GLY A 73 42.68 27.79 15.53
C GLY A 73 43.07 26.45 16.15
N TYR A 74 42.67 26.19 17.41
CA TYR A 74 42.94 24.93 18.09
C TYR A 74 42.28 23.75 17.34
N LYS A 75 43.10 22.81 16.86
CA LYS A 75 42.71 21.66 16.01
C LYS A 75 42.03 22.03 14.68
N ARG A 76 42.12 23.28 14.22
CA ARG A 76 41.58 23.71 12.93
C ARG A 76 42.69 24.04 11.94
N ASN A 77 42.74 23.29 10.85
CA ASN A 77 43.65 23.53 9.75
C ASN A 77 42.94 23.42 8.40
N ARG A 78 43.53 24.02 7.37
CA ARG A 78 43.11 23.89 5.99
C ARG A 78 44.34 23.61 5.14
N LEU A 79 44.32 22.46 4.48
CA LEU A 79 45.24 22.11 3.42
C LEU A 79 44.72 22.67 2.10
N ARG A 80 45.54 23.46 1.41
CA ARG A 80 45.19 24.08 0.12
C ARG A 80 46.27 23.80 -0.93
N PHE A 81 45.85 23.45 -2.12
CA PHE A 81 46.69 23.38 -3.32
C PHE A 81 45.83 23.64 -4.56
N THR A 82 46.44 23.60 -5.74
CA THR A 82 45.73 23.75 -7.01
C THR A 82 46.01 22.56 -7.92
N ILE A 83 45.01 22.18 -8.71
CA ILE A 83 45.14 21.15 -9.75
C ILE A 83 44.76 21.76 -11.10
N LYS A 84 45.34 21.21 -12.16
CA LYS A 84 45.04 21.57 -13.54
C LYS A 84 44.32 20.41 -14.22
N GLN A 85 43.11 20.64 -14.72
CA GLN A 85 42.32 19.70 -15.53
C GLN A 85 42.11 20.34 -16.91
N GLY A 86 42.81 19.83 -17.93
CA GLY A 86 42.87 20.49 -19.24
C GLY A 86 43.51 21.89 -19.15
N GLU A 87 42.78 22.92 -19.58
CA GLU A 87 43.22 24.32 -19.49
C GLU A 87 42.77 25.02 -18.19
N VAL A 88 41.94 24.37 -17.37
CA VAL A 88 41.34 24.97 -16.17
C VAL A 88 42.19 24.69 -14.94
N VAL A 89 42.46 25.74 -14.15
CA VAL A 89 43.15 25.65 -12.85
C VAL A 89 42.14 25.83 -11.73
N LEU A 90 42.14 24.89 -10.79
CA LEU A 90 41.14 24.78 -9.72
C LEU A 90 41.81 24.77 -8.36
N ALA A 91 41.24 25.50 -7.40
CA ALA A 91 41.71 25.44 -6.02
C ALA A 91 41.08 24.26 -5.28
N VAL A 92 41.88 23.45 -4.61
CA VAL A 92 41.43 22.35 -3.77
C VAL A 92 41.67 22.69 -2.31
N ASN A 93 40.64 22.53 -1.48
CA ASN A 93 40.71 22.77 -0.05
C ASN A 93 40.26 21.53 0.74
N PHE A 94 41.07 21.08 1.69
CA PHE A 94 40.72 20.06 2.68
C PHE A 94 40.73 20.70 4.08
N PHE A 95 39.69 20.45 4.87
CA PHE A 95 39.57 20.99 6.22
C PHE A 95 39.91 19.92 7.26
N ASN A 96 40.75 20.26 8.24
CA ASN A 96 41.17 19.40 9.35
C ASN A 96 41.87 18.09 8.93
N GLN A 97 42.51 18.06 7.75
CA GLN A 97 43.19 16.88 7.19
C GLN A 97 44.62 17.22 6.73
N PRO A 98 45.54 17.57 7.65
CA PRO A 98 46.90 17.98 7.29
C PRO A 98 47.75 16.81 6.79
N TYR A 99 47.43 15.57 7.21
CA TYR A 99 48.10 14.33 6.80
C TYR A 99 48.00 14.02 5.30
N LEU A 100 47.11 14.69 4.57
CA LEU A 100 47.01 14.55 3.12
C LEU A 100 48.10 15.33 2.37
N ALA A 101 48.83 16.23 3.04
CA ALA A 101 49.93 16.99 2.43
C ALA A 101 51.00 16.06 1.84
N ASP A 102 51.33 14.97 2.54
CA ASP A 102 52.33 13.98 2.11
C ASP A 102 51.91 13.18 0.86
N LYS A 103 50.61 13.26 0.48
CA LYS A 103 50.06 12.59 -0.70
C LYS A 103 49.94 13.50 -1.92
N VAL A 104 50.35 14.77 -1.80
CA VAL A 104 50.20 15.79 -2.84
C VAL A 104 51.58 16.18 -3.36
N GLU A 105 52.00 15.54 -4.44
CA GLU A 105 53.26 15.83 -5.13
C GLU A 105 53.01 16.70 -6.37
N VAL A 106 53.77 17.79 -6.51
CA VAL A 106 53.65 18.69 -7.68
C VAL A 106 54.01 17.91 -8.96
N GLY A 107 53.19 18.06 -10.00
CA GLY A 107 53.35 17.33 -11.26
C GLY A 107 52.74 15.93 -11.28
N SER A 108 52.31 15.39 -10.14
CA SER A 108 51.56 14.13 -10.10
C SER A 108 50.10 14.35 -10.54
N THR A 109 49.49 13.34 -11.15
CA THR A 109 48.05 13.33 -11.43
C THR A 109 47.35 12.74 -10.22
N ILE A 110 46.39 13.46 -9.65
CA ILE A 110 45.59 13.01 -8.52
C ILE A 110 44.10 13.13 -8.82
N ALA A 111 43.32 12.25 -8.22
CA ALA A 111 41.87 12.29 -8.29
C ALA A 111 41.28 12.60 -6.93
N ILE A 112 40.32 13.53 -6.91
CA ILE A 112 39.80 14.11 -5.68
C ILE A 112 38.29 14.05 -5.71
N PHE A 113 37.71 13.34 -4.76
CA PHE A 113 36.28 13.38 -4.52
C PHE A 113 35.96 14.53 -3.58
N GLY A 114 35.08 15.43 -4.01
CA GLY A 114 34.75 16.62 -3.25
C GLY A 114 33.49 17.31 -3.73
N LYS A 115 33.09 18.34 -2.98
CA LYS A 115 31.96 19.21 -3.34
C LYS A 115 32.49 20.39 -4.16
N TRP A 116 31.93 20.58 -5.35
CA TRP A 116 32.25 21.68 -6.24
C TRP A 116 31.57 22.99 -5.77
N ASP A 117 32.33 24.08 -5.70
CA ASP A 117 31.84 25.44 -5.45
C ASP A 117 32.15 26.27 -6.72
N LYS A 118 31.11 26.49 -7.52
CA LYS A 118 31.19 27.14 -8.83
C LYS A 118 31.53 28.63 -8.69
N VAL A 119 31.04 29.27 -7.63
CA VAL A 119 31.28 30.70 -7.35
C VAL A 119 32.75 30.95 -7.03
N LYS A 120 33.38 30.05 -6.26
CA LYS A 120 34.79 30.18 -5.86
C LYS A 120 35.77 29.46 -6.78
N ALA A 121 35.29 28.80 -7.84
CA ALA A 121 36.05 27.90 -8.70
C ALA A 121 36.94 26.94 -7.88
N SER A 122 36.35 26.36 -6.83
CA SER A 122 37.10 25.56 -5.86
C SER A 122 36.41 24.25 -5.51
N LEU A 123 37.22 23.22 -5.30
CA LEU A 123 36.78 21.92 -4.83
C LEU A 123 37.04 21.81 -3.33
N THR A 124 35.98 21.59 -2.55
CA THR A 124 36.14 21.17 -1.15
C THR A 124 36.35 19.66 -1.13
N GLY A 125 37.61 19.25 -0.99
CA GLY A 125 38.03 17.86 -1.00
C GLY A 125 37.52 17.10 0.23
N MET A 126 36.98 15.90 -0.02
CA MET A 126 36.58 14.96 1.03
C MET A 126 37.54 13.76 1.09
N LYS A 127 38.05 13.32 -0.06
CA LYS A 127 38.98 12.18 -0.17
C LYS A 127 39.90 12.33 -1.39
N ILE A 128 41.18 11.98 -1.24
CA ILE A 128 42.11 11.75 -2.37
C ILE A 128 42.04 10.27 -2.74
N LEU A 129 41.87 9.98 -4.03
CA LEU A 129 41.81 8.65 -4.61
C LEU A 129 43.18 8.34 -5.23
N ALA A 130 43.73 7.16 -4.92
CA ALA A 130 45.04 6.75 -5.43
C ALA A 130 45.00 6.35 -6.91
N GLN A 131 43.84 5.89 -7.40
CA GLN A 131 43.53 5.60 -8.79
C GLN A 131 42.08 6.02 -9.07
N VAL A 132 41.82 6.54 -10.29
CA VAL A 132 40.47 6.60 -10.85
C VAL A 132 40.21 5.21 -11.42
N GLU A 133 39.62 4.32 -10.62
CA GLU A 133 38.96 3.16 -11.19
C GLU A 133 37.62 3.67 -11.73
N ASP A 134 37.31 3.34 -12.99
CA ASP A 134 36.06 3.70 -13.68
C ASP A 134 34.86 2.88 -13.14
N ASP A 135 34.90 2.56 -11.83
CA ASP A 135 34.07 1.57 -11.18
C ASP A 135 33.03 2.24 -10.29
N LEU A 136 31.79 1.78 -10.41
CA LEU A 136 30.70 2.12 -9.49
C LEU A 136 31.05 1.57 -8.10
N GLN A 137 31.24 2.46 -7.12
CA GLN A 137 31.55 2.00 -5.76
C GLN A 137 30.25 1.70 -4.99
N PRO A 138 30.09 0.46 -4.50
CA PRO A 138 28.92 0.07 -3.72
C PRO A 138 28.91 0.76 -2.35
N VAL A 139 27.73 1.24 -1.93
CA VAL A 139 27.51 1.82 -0.60
C VAL A 139 26.52 0.95 0.17
N TYR A 140 27.00 0.41 1.30
CA TYR A 140 26.25 -0.53 2.13
C TYR A 140 25.64 0.15 3.36
N ARG A 141 24.64 -0.46 3.99
CA ARG A 141 24.23 0.00 5.32
C ARG A 141 25.32 -0.40 6.31
N VAL A 142 25.73 0.50 7.20
CA VAL A 142 26.81 0.26 8.18
C VAL A 142 26.35 0.62 9.59
N ALA A 143 26.73 -0.20 10.57
CA ALA A 143 26.46 0.03 11.98
C ALA A 143 27.63 0.77 12.64
N GLN A 144 27.37 1.35 13.81
CA GLN A 144 28.39 2.05 14.58
C GLN A 144 29.60 1.15 14.86
N GLY A 145 30.78 1.57 14.40
CA GLY A 145 32.03 0.83 14.58
C GLY A 145 32.45 -0.07 13.40
N ILE A 146 31.69 -0.06 12.29
CA ILE A 146 32.05 -0.64 10.99
C ILE A 146 32.20 0.48 9.97
N SER A 147 33.32 0.51 9.23
CA SER A 147 33.51 1.46 8.14
C SER A 147 33.12 0.84 6.80
N GLN A 148 32.63 1.66 5.86
CA GLN A 148 32.34 1.25 4.48
C GLN A 148 33.52 0.51 3.85
N ALA A 149 34.72 1.09 3.94
CA ALA A 149 35.93 0.51 3.37
C ALA A 149 36.27 -0.86 3.97
N SER A 150 36.00 -1.08 5.26
CA SER A 150 36.23 -2.37 5.90
C SER A 150 35.25 -3.43 5.38
N LEU A 151 33.97 -3.09 5.25
CA LEU A 151 32.94 -4.01 4.76
C LEU A 151 33.19 -4.38 3.28
N VAL A 152 33.42 -3.38 2.41
CA VAL A 152 33.78 -3.58 1.00
C VAL A 152 35.00 -4.50 0.85
N LYS A 153 36.03 -4.32 1.69
CA LYS A 153 37.24 -5.15 1.66
C LYS A 153 36.95 -6.62 2.00
N VAL A 154 36.11 -6.86 3.01
CA VAL A 154 35.73 -8.22 3.42
C VAL A 154 34.90 -8.91 2.33
N ILE A 155 33.92 -8.18 1.76
CA ILE A 155 33.12 -8.67 0.61
C ILE A 155 34.04 -9.00 -0.57
N LYS A 156 34.95 -8.08 -0.96
CA LYS A 156 35.90 -8.33 -2.06
C LYS A 156 36.77 -9.55 -1.79
N THR A 157 37.23 -9.75 -0.55
CA THR A 157 38.00 -10.95 -0.16
C THR A 157 37.22 -12.24 -0.35
N ALA A 158 35.90 -12.23 -0.11
CA ALA A 158 35.03 -13.38 -0.35
C ALA A 158 34.92 -13.71 -1.85
N PHE A 159 34.78 -12.69 -2.71
CA PHE A 159 34.77 -12.85 -4.17
C PHE A 159 36.14 -13.29 -4.73
N ASP A 160 37.24 -12.75 -4.20
CA ASP A 160 38.59 -13.14 -4.62
C ASP A 160 38.90 -14.62 -4.31
N GLN A 161 38.21 -15.20 -3.32
CA GLN A 161 38.28 -16.63 -3.00
C GLN A 161 37.32 -17.51 -3.82
N GLY A 162 36.54 -16.91 -4.73
CA GLY A 162 35.58 -17.64 -5.56
C GLY A 162 34.39 -18.19 -4.78
N LEU A 163 34.07 -17.64 -3.60
CA LEU A 163 32.96 -18.12 -2.78
C LEU A 163 31.60 -17.95 -3.48
N GLU A 164 31.48 -17.00 -4.40
CA GLU A 164 30.27 -16.82 -5.21
C GLU A 164 29.97 -18.02 -6.11
N LEU A 165 30.97 -18.83 -6.46
CA LEU A 165 30.79 -20.04 -7.29
C LEU A 165 30.15 -21.19 -6.51
N LEU A 166 30.14 -21.10 -5.18
CA LEU A 166 29.47 -22.06 -4.30
C LEU A 166 27.97 -21.76 -4.15
N LEU A 167 27.49 -20.63 -4.67
CA LEU A 167 26.06 -20.30 -4.67
C LEU A 167 25.33 -21.18 -5.67
N GLU A 168 24.61 -22.17 -5.15
CA GLU A 168 23.69 -23.00 -5.94
C GLU A 168 22.61 -22.13 -6.57
N GLU A 169 22.30 -22.39 -7.84
CA GLU A 169 21.14 -21.76 -8.47
C GLU A 169 19.87 -22.11 -7.69
N ASN A 170 18.96 -21.15 -7.59
CA ASN A 170 17.69 -21.35 -6.93
C ASN A 170 16.50 -21.04 -7.82
N LEU A 171 16.66 -20.41 -8.98
CA LEU A 171 15.55 -20.31 -9.93
C LEU A 171 15.56 -21.50 -10.92
N PRO A 172 14.39 -22.06 -11.26
CA PRO A 172 14.28 -23.02 -12.35
C PRO A 172 14.88 -22.50 -13.66
N GLN A 173 15.56 -23.39 -14.39
CA GLN A 173 16.14 -23.08 -15.70
C GLN A 173 15.09 -22.50 -16.67
N VAL A 174 13.87 -23.04 -16.63
CA VAL A 174 12.73 -22.54 -17.43
C VAL A 174 12.43 -21.06 -17.17
N LEU A 175 12.54 -20.59 -15.92
CA LEU A 175 12.31 -19.18 -15.59
C LEU A 175 13.50 -18.30 -15.98
N LEU A 176 14.73 -18.80 -15.82
CA LEU A 176 15.94 -18.10 -16.26
C LEU A 176 15.89 -17.82 -17.77
N GLU A 177 15.53 -18.83 -18.57
CA GLU A 177 15.41 -18.71 -20.03
C GLU A 177 14.24 -17.83 -20.45
N ARG A 178 13.06 -18.04 -19.86
CA ARG A 178 11.84 -17.29 -20.20
C ARG A 178 12.00 -15.80 -19.94
N TYR A 179 12.64 -15.41 -18.83
CA TYR A 179 12.77 -14.00 -18.44
C TYR A 179 14.14 -13.40 -18.77
N GLN A 180 15.06 -14.20 -19.34
CA GLN A 180 16.43 -13.83 -19.65
C GLN A 180 17.18 -13.29 -18.41
N LEU A 181 17.09 -14.03 -17.30
CA LEU A 181 17.71 -13.65 -16.04
C LEU A 181 19.16 -14.15 -15.98
N LEU A 182 20.00 -13.38 -15.29
CA LEU A 182 21.37 -13.81 -14.97
C LEU A 182 21.36 -15.01 -14.02
N GLY A 183 22.36 -15.88 -14.13
CA GLY A 183 22.57 -16.93 -13.13
C GLY A 183 22.91 -16.33 -11.76
N ARG A 184 22.57 -17.04 -10.68
CA ARG A 184 22.68 -16.53 -9.30
C ARG A 184 24.05 -15.95 -8.95
N SER A 185 25.11 -16.72 -9.21
CA SER A 185 26.49 -16.30 -8.93
C SER A 185 26.87 -15.00 -9.66
N GLN A 186 26.49 -14.88 -10.93
CA GLN A 186 26.76 -13.70 -11.75
C GLN A 186 25.96 -12.49 -11.28
N ALA A 187 24.68 -12.67 -10.95
CA ALA A 187 23.83 -11.61 -10.44
C ALA A 187 24.34 -11.07 -9.09
N VAL A 188 24.71 -11.96 -8.17
CA VAL A 188 25.27 -11.57 -6.87
C VAL A 188 26.56 -10.77 -7.03
N ARG A 189 27.46 -11.20 -7.93
CA ARG A 189 28.68 -10.45 -8.23
C ARG A 189 28.39 -9.06 -8.82
N ALA A 190 27.49 -8.97 -9.79
CA ALA A 190 27.11 -7.72 -10.43
C ALA A 190 26.32 -6.77 -9.51
N MET A 191 25.69 -7.29 -8.45
CA MET A 191 25.09 -6.47 -7.38
C MET A 191 26.12 -5.88 -6.39
N HIS A 192 27.38 -6.29 -6.43
CA HIS A 192 28.42 -5.67 -5.60
C HIS A 192 29.41 -4.89 -6.45
N PHE A 193 29.82 -5.47 -7.57
CA PHE A 193 30.85 -4.96 -8.45
C PHE A 193 30.39 -5.04 -9.92
N PRO A 194 29.39 -4.22 -10.32
CA PRO A 194 28.95 -4.16 -11.71
C PRO A 194 30.03 -3.52 -12.59
N LYS A 195 30.26 -4.09 -13.78
CA LYS A 195 31.12 -3.48 -14.80
C LYS A 195 30.51 -2.22 -15.39
N ASP A 196 29.18 -2.22 -15.54
CA ASP A 196 28.42 -1.09 -16.06
C ASP A 196 26.98 -1.06 -15.49
N LEU A 197 26.27 0.02 -15.82
CA LEU A 197 24.89 0.23 -15.38
C LEU A 197 23.92 -0.80 -15.98
N ALA A 198 24.23 -1.39 -17.13
CA ALA A 198 23.37 -2.38 -17.77
C ALA A 198 23.47 -3.75 -17.05
N GLU A 199 24.68 -4.17 -16.70
CA GLU A 199 24.94 -5.38 -15.89
C GLU A 199 24.29 -5.24 -14.51
N TYR A 200 24.43 -4.08 -13.87
CA TYR A 200 23.74 -3.79 -12.61
C TYR A 200 22.22 -3.92 -12.75
N LYS A 201 21.62 -3.32 -13.79
CA LYS A 201 20.16 -3.40 -14.01
C LYS A 201 19.66 -4.83 -14.22
N GLN A 202 20.43 -5.66 -14.93
CA GLN A 202 20.09 -7.08 -15.12
C GLN A 202 20.19 -7.87 -13.81
N ALA A 203 21.23 -7.62 -13.03
CA ALA A 203 21.41 -8.24 -11.71
C ALA A 203 20.29 -7.82 -10.74
N LEU A 204 19.99 -6.52 -10.69
CA LEU A 204 18.91 -5.96 -9.88
C LEU A 204 17.56 -6.58 -10.24
N ARG A 205 17.24 -6.66 -11.54
CA ARG A 205 16.00 -7.28 -12.03
C ARG A 205 15.89 -8.74 -11.59
N ARG A 206 16.99 -9.50 -11.68
CA ARG A 206 17.04 -10.90 -11.25
C ARG A 206 16.80 -11.04 -9.75
N ILE A 207 17.50 -10.27 -8.91
CA ILE A 207 17.36 -10.37 -7.44
C ILE A 207 15.96 -9.96 -7.00
N LYS A 208 15.42 -8.89 -7.57
CA LYS A 208 14.03 -8.48 -7.33
C LYS A 208 13.04 -9.58 -7.71
N PHE A 209 13.23 -10.20 -8.88
CA PHE A 209 12.37 -11.32 -9.30
C PHE A 209 12.50 -12.51 -8.35
N GLU A 210 13.72 -12.90 -7.94
CA GLU A 210 13.96 -13.99 -6.99
C GLU A 210 13.22 -13.76 -5.66
N GLU A 211 13.43 -12.61 -5.02
CA GLU A 211 12.80 -12.27 -3.73
C GLU A 211 11.28 -12.31 -3.83
N LEU A 212 10.72 -11.65 -4.85
CA LEU A 212 9.27 -11.56 -5.03
C LEU A 212 8.67 -12.92 -5.45
N PHE A 213 9.37 -13.70 -6.26
CA PHE A 213 8.95 -15.04 -6.68
C PHE A 213 8.85 -15.99 -5.50
N TYR A 214 9.88 -16.05 -4.65
CA TYR A 214 9.86 -16.95 -3.50
C TYR A 214 8.83 -16.56 -2.46
N PHE A 215 8.66 -15.26 -2.22
CA PHE A 215 7.57 -14.75 -1.41
C PHE A 215 6.19 -15.18 -1.96
N GLN A 216 5.97 -15.02 -3.27
CA GLN A 216 4.70 -15.45 -3.89
C GLN A 216 4.52 -16.98 -3.84
N MET A 217 5.59 -17.77 -4.04
CA MET A 217 5.54 -19.23 -3.92
C MET A 217 5.08 -19.66 -2.53
N GLN A 218 5.64 -19.08 -1.47
CA GLN A 218 5.23 -19.38 -0.09
C GLN A 218 3.75 -19.10 0.15
N LEU A 219 3.28 -17.91 -0.27
CA LEU A 219 1.87 -17.55 -0.16
C LEU A 219 0.96 -18.53 -0.92
N GLN A 220 1.33 -18.92 -2.15
CA GLN A 220 0.53 -19.88 -2.93
C GLN A 220 0.52 -21.28 -2.30
N VAL A 221 1.64 -21.73 -1.72
CA VAL A 221 1.74 -23.01 -1.00
C VAL A 221 0.86 -22.99 0.25
N LEU A 222 1.01 -21.98 1.11
CA LEU A 222 0.18 -21.80 2.31
C LEU A 222 -1.32 -21.78 1.96
N LYS A 223 -1.67 -21.11 0.88
CA LYS A 223 -3.04 -21.06 0.37
C LYS A 223 -3.53 -22.41 -0.12
N SER A 224 -2.72 -23.15 -0.86
CA SER A 224 -3.07 -24.49 -1.33
C SER A 224 -3.22 -25.47 -0.17
N GLU A 225 -2.35 -25.40 0.84
CA GLU A 225 -2.42 -26.24 2.03
C GLU A 225 -3.66 -25.91 2.87
N SER A 226 -3.95 -24.63 3.04
CA SER A 226 -5.19 -24.17 3.70
C SER A 226 -6.44 -24.64 2.95
N LYS A 227 -6.47 -24.54 1.62
CA LYS A 227 -7.58 -25.04 0.79
C LYS A 227 -7.76 -26.55 0.92
N ASN A 228 -6.68 -27.32 0.88
CA ASN A 228 -6.72 -28.78 0.99
C ASN A 228 -7.09 -29.27 2.41
N ALA A 229 -6.69 -28.53 3.45
CA ALA A 229 -7.05 -28.82 4.84
C ALA A 229 -8.47 -28.38 5.18
N SER A 230 -9.00 -27.35 4.50
CA SER A 230 -10.35 -26.85 4.73
C SER A 230 -11.39 -27.80 4.13
N GLN A 231 -12.09 -28.55 4.98
CA GLN A 231 -13.37 -29.16 4.60
C GLN A 231 -14.40 -28.02 4.54
N GLY A 232 -14.64 -27.47 3.35
CA GLY A 232 -15.62 -26.42 3.12
C GLY A 232 -17.02 -26.99 2.87
N LEU A 233 -18.03 -26.15 3.04
CA LEU A 233 -19.40 -26.47 2.62
C LEU A 233 -19.57 -26.13 1.14
N ALA A 234 -19.64 -27.14 0.26
CA ALA A 234 -20.01 -26.89 -1.13
C ALA A 234 -21.48 -26.40 -1.20
N ILE A 235 -21.72 -25.27 -1.85
CA ILE A 235 -23.04 -24.65 -2.01
C ILE A 235 -23.54 -24.93 -3.43
N PRO A 236 -24.39 -25.96 -3.65
CA PRO A 236 -24.91 -26.31 -4.97
C PRO A 236 -26.07 -25.38 -5.38
N TRP A 237 -25.76 -24.12 -5.67
CA TRP A 237 -26.73 -23.12 -6.11
C TRP A 237 -27.36 -23.45 -7.48
N ARG A 238 -28.58 -22.95 -7.71
CA ARG A 238 -29.39 -23.21 -8.91
C ARG A 238 -29.17 -22.12 -9.97
N GLY A 239 -28.41 -22.42 -11.01
CA GLY A 239 -28.10 -21.44 -12.05
C GLY A 239 -29.29 -20.97 -12.87
N ASP A 240 -30.30 -21.81 -13.09
CA ASP A 240 -31.52 -21.43 -13.79
C ASP A 240 -32.31 -20.34 -13.06
N LEU A 241 -32.33 -20.37 -11.72
CA LEU A 241 -32.98 -19.35 -10.90
C LEU A 241 -32.17 -18.06 -10.87
N LEU A 242 -30.84 -18.18 -10.76
CA LEU A 242 -29.96 -17.02 -10.75
C LEU A 242 -30.00 -16.25 -12.08
N GLU A 243 -29.95 -16.95 -13.21
CA GLU A 243 -30.06 -16.35 -14.55
C GLU A 243 -31.39 -15.62 -14.72
N LYS A 244 -32.50 -16.25 -14.32
CA LYS A 244 -33.82 -15.58 -14.31
C LYS A 244 -33.78 -14.32 -13.46
N LYS A 245 -33.19 -14.38 -12.27
CA LYS A 245 -33.09 -13.20 -11.40
C LYS A 245 -32.25 -12.09 -12.02
N LEU A 246 -31.13 -12.42 -12.66
CA LEU A 246 -30.29 -11.46 -13.40
C LEU A 246 -31.08 -10.71 -14.48
N THR A 247 -31.99 -11.41 -15.20
CA THR A 247 -32.84 -10.76 -16.22
C THR A 247 -33.93 -9.84 -15.65
N LEU A 248 -34.30 -10.02 -14.38
CA LEU A 248 -35.31 -9.21 -13.69
C LEU A 248 -34.73 -7.99 -12.98
N LEU A 249 -33.40 -7.86 -12.93
CA LEU A 249 -32.76 -6.69 -12.32
C LEU A 249 -33.13 -5.41 -13.10
N PRO A 250 -33.31 -4.28 -12.41
CA PRO A 250 -33.66 -3.01 -13.06
C PRO A 250 -32.49 -2.38 -13.85
N PHE A 251 -31.35 -3.06 -13.92
CA PHE A 251 -30.14 -2.61 -14.62
C PHE A 251 -29.31 -3.83 -15.06
N GLU A 252 -28.42 -3.61 -16.03
CA GLU A 252 -27.45 -4.62 -16.45
C GLU A 252 -26.17 -4.53 -15.62
N LEU A 253 -25.60 -5.69 -15.30
CA LEU A 253 -24.30 -5.78 -14.64
C LEU A 253 -23.17 -5.41 -15.61
N THR A 254 -22.17 -4.68 -15.10
CA THR A 254 -20.93 -4.41 -15.83
C THR A 254 -20.11 -5.69 -16.04
N ALA A 255 -19.16 -5.69 -16.97
CA ALA A 255 -18.30 -6.85 -17.20
C ALA A 255 -17.47 -7.19 -15.95
N ALA A 256 -17.03 -6.17 -15.21
CA ALA A 256 -16.31 -6.35 -13.95
C ALA A 256 -17.16 -6.97 -12.83
N GLN A 257 -18.44 -6.56 -12.74
CA GLN A 257 -19.40 -7.15 -11.80
C GLN A 257 -19.72 -8.61 -12.14
N LYS A 258 -19.95 -8.92 -13.43
CA LYS A 258 -20.18 -10.30 -13.90
C LYS A 258 -18.98 -11.20 -13.59
N ARG A 259 -17.77 -10.78 -13.98
CA ARG A 259 -16.52 -11.50 -13.67
C ARG A 259 -16.36 -11.75 -12.16
N SER A 260 -16.57 -10.73 -11.34
CA SER A 260 -16.44 -10.86 -9.88
C SER A 260 -17.50 -11.79 -9.28
N LEU A 261 -18.74 -11.75 -9.79
CA LEU A 261 -19.80 -12.65 -9.40
C LEU A 261 -19.47 -14.10 -9.79
N ASP A 262 -19.00 -14.33 -11.02
CA ASP A 262 -18.63 -15.67 -11.50
C ASP A 262 -17.49 -16.28 -10.67
N GLU A 263 -16.47 -15.48 -10.32
CA GLU A 263 -15.39 -15.89 -9.42
C GLU A 263 -15.91 -16.31 -8.03
N ILE A 264 -16.86 -15.54 -7.46
CA ILE A 264 -17.50 -15.87 -6.17
C ILE A 264 -18.32 -17.15 -6.27
N LEU A 265 -19.17 -17.26 -7.31
CA LEU A 265 -20.06 -18.41 -7.49
C LEU A 265 -19.30 -19.72 -7.78
N GLN A 266 -18.16 -19.62 -8.46
CA GLN A 266 -17.27 -20.75 -8.70
C GLN A 266 -16.66 -21.26 -7.39
N ASP A 267 -16.18 -20.35 -6.55
CA ASP A 267 -15.63 -20.71 -5.23
C ASP A 267 -16.72 -21.30 -4.31
N MET A 268 -17.92 -20.71 -4.30
CA MET A 268 -19.05 -21.23 -3.50
C MET A 268 -19.46 -22.66 -3.87
N LYS A 269 -19.26 -23.05 -5.14
CA LYS A 269 -19.57 -24.40 -5.61
C LYS A 269 -18.45 -25.40 -5.31
N ALA A 270 -17.25 -24.93 -5.00
CA ALA A 270 -16.10 -25.77 -4.73
C ALA A 270 -16.24 -26.48 -3.36
N PRO A 271 -15.61 -27.65 -3.16
CA PRO A 271 -15.59 -28.34 -1.88
C PRO A 271 -14.65 -27.68 -0.84
N THR A 272 -13.91 -26.64 -1.25
CA THR A 272 -12.99 -25.87 -0.41
C THR A 272 -13.69 -24.62 0.10
N HIS A 273 -13.34 -24.16 1.29
CA HIS A 273 -13.91 -22.93 1.85
C HIS A 273 -13.50 -21.68 1.02
N MET A 274 -14.48 -20.87 0.60
CA MET A 274 -14.24 -19.56 0.00
C MET A 274 -13.82 -18.53 1.07
N ASN A 275 -12.63 -17.95 0.90
CA ASN A 275 -12.15 -16.81 1.67
C ASN A 275 -11.72 -15.70 0.70
N ARG A 276 -12.64 -14.77 0.39
CA ARG A 276 -12.49 -13.83 -0.72
C ARG A 276 -12.74 -12.38 -0.30
N LEU A 277 -11.93 -11.46 -0.83
CA LEU A 277 -12.08 -10.02 -0.75
C LEU A 277 -12.66 -9.49 -2.06
N LEU A 278 -13.89 -8.99 -2.03
CA LEU A 278 -14.50 -8.20 -3.08
C LEU A 278 -14.14 -6.73 -2.90
N GLN A 279 -13.31 -6.24 -3.81
CA GLN A 279 -12.85 -4.87 -3.83
C GLN A 279 -13.46 -4.12 -5.00
N GLY A 280 -13.85 -2.88 -4.77
CA GLY A 280 -14.30 -1.99 -5.83
C GLY A 280 -14.48 -0.59 -5.30
N ASP A 281 -14.46 0.39 -6.19
CA ASP A 281 -14.65 1.79 -5.81
C ASP A 281 -16.02 2.04 -5.13
N VAL A 282 -16.17 3.14 -4.40
CA VAL A 282 -17.44 3.57 -3.80
C VAL A 282 -18.48 3.72 -4.89
N GLY A 283 -19.58 2.95 -4.80
CA GLY A 283 -20.65 2.96 -5.81
C GLY A 283 -20.38 2.12 -7.07
N SER A 284 -19.33 1.28 -7.07
CA SER A 284 -19.07 0.29 -8.15
C SER A 284 -20.08 -0.87 -8.19
N GLY A 285 -21.02 -0.95 -7.24
CA GLY A 285 -22.05 -2.00 -7.20
C GLY A 285 -21.69 -3.26 -6.42
N LYS A 286 -20.73 -3.20 -5.49
CA LYS A 286 -20.37 -4.31 -4.58
C LYS A 286 -21.59 -4.96 -3.91
N THR A 287 -22.53 -4.16 -3.42
CA THR A 287 -23.77 -4.63 -2.77
C THR A 287 -24.59 -5.53 -3.67
N VAL A 288 -24.65 -5.28 -4.99
CA VAL A 288 -25.43 -6.12 -5.89
C VAL A 288 -24.77 -7.48 -6.10
N VAL A 289 -23.44 -7.51 -6.21
CA VAL A 289 -22.67 -8.75 -6.33
C VAL A 289 -22.83 -9.58 -5.05
N ALA A 290 -22.72 -8.95 -3.88
CA ALA A 290 -22.97 -9.58 -2.59
C ALA A 290 -24.41 -10.11 -2.47
N GLY A 291 -25.41 -9.32 -2.83
CA GLY A 291 -26.82 -9.73 -2.81
C GLY A 291 -27.11 -10.91 -3.74
N LEU A 292 -26.50 -10.96 -4.91
CA LEU A 292 -26.61 -12.09 -5.84
C LEU A 292 -25.92 -13.35 -5.31
N ALA A 293 -24.79 -13.22 -4.61
CA ALA A 293 -24.17 -14.34 -3.91
C ALA A 293 -25.07 -14.86 -2.77
N MET A 294 -25.69 -13.97 -1.98
CA MET A 294 -26.69 -14.35 -0.98
C MET A 294 -27.91 -15.05 -1.61
N TYR A 295 -28.37 -14.58 -2.78
CA TYR A 295 -29.45 -15.23 -3.53
C TYR A 295 -29.05 -16.63 -3.98
N ALA A 296 -27.82 -16.81 -4.49
CA ALA A 296 -27.30 -18.13 -4.85
C ALA A 296 -27.30 -19.08 -3.63
N THR A 297 -26.87 -18.61 -2.46
CA THR A 297 -26.93 -19.37 -1.20
C THR A 297 -28.36 -19.79 -0.85
N TYR A 298 -29.34 -18.89 -0.97
CA TYR A 298 -30.75 -19.20 -0.79
C TYR A 298 -31.24 -20.30 -1.74
N THR A 299 -30.84 -20.26 -3.02
CA THR A 299 -31.25 -21.30 -3.98
C THR A 299 -30.72 -22.70 -3.65
N ALA A 300 -29.67 -22.79 -2.82
CA ALA A 300 -29.12 -24.04 -2.29
C ALA A 300 -29.81 -24.48 -0.98
N GLY A 301 -30.80 -23.73 -0.48
CA GLY A 301 -31.51 -24.01 0.77
C GLY A 301 -30.76 -23.56 2.04
N LEU A 302 -29.76 -22.69 1.90
CA LEU A 302 -28.92 -22.21 3.00
C LEU A 302 -29.22 -20.74 3.33
N GLN A 303 -28.96 -20.37 4.58
CA GLN A 303 -29.05 -18.99 5.06
C GLN A 303 -27.77 -18.21 4.74
N SER A 304 -27.92 -16.90 4.57
CA SER A 304 -26.79 -15.98 4.42
C SER A 304 -26.88 -14.80 5.39
N ALA A 305 -25.73 -14.30 5.84
CA ALA A 305 -25.65 -13.20 6.79
C ALA A 305 -24.74 -12.07 6.25
N LEU A 306 -25.23 -10.83 6.26
CA LEU A 306 -24.48 -9.62 5.91
C LEU A 306 -24.25 -8.79 7.18
N MET A 307 -22.99 -8.73 7.62
CA MET A 307 -22.54 -7.94 8.75
C MET A 307 -21.99 -6.59 8.29
N VAL A 308 -22.46 -5.51 8.93
CA VAL A 308 -22.10 -4.13 8.59
C VAL A 308 -21.80 -3.31 9.86
N PRO A 309 -21.02 -2.22 9.79
CA PRO A 309 -20.47 -1.61 11.01
C PRO A 309 -21.48 -0.80 11.83
N THR A 310 -22.54 -0.27 11.20
CA THR A 310 -23.51 0.62 11.86
C THR A 310 -24.96 0.24 11.55
N GLU A 311 -25.89 0.65 12.41
CA GLU A 311 -27.32 0.33 12.25
C GLU A 311 -27.92 1.02 11.01
N ILE A 312 -27.55 2.27 10.74
CA ILE A 312 -28.00 2.97 9.52
C ILE A 312 -27.57 2.22 8.24
N LEU A 313 -26.36 1.67 8.21
CA LEU A 313 -25.91 0.85 7.08
C LEU A 313 -26.70 -0.45 7.00
N ALA A 314 -27.01 -1.07 8.14
CA ALA A 314 -27.79 -2.30 8.19
C ALA A 314 -29.20 -2.08 7.64
N GLU A 315 -29.88 -1.00 8.05
CA GLU A 315 -31.17 -0.58 7.52
C GLU A 315 -31.09 -0.31 6.01
N GLN A 316 -30.06 0.41 5.54
CA GLN A 316 -29.92 0.72 4.13
C GLN A 316 -29.74 -0.54 3.27
N HIS A 317 -28.91 -1.48 3.72
CA HIS A 317 -28.71 -2.76 3.03
C HIS A 317 -29.96 -3.62 3.11
N PHE A 318 -30.66 -3.65 4.25
CA PHE A 318 -31.94 -4.33 4.41
C PHE A 318 -33.00 -3.82 3.42
N ASP A 319 -33.18 -2.50 3.33
CA ASP A 319 -34.12 -1.87 2.39
C ASP A 319 -33.76 -2.20 0.94
N SER A 320 -32.47 -2.09 0.59
CA SER A 320 -31.98 -2.32 -0.78
C SER A 320 -32.17 -3.79 -1.19
N LEU A 321 -31.80 -4.73 -0.30
CA LEU A 321 -31.98 -6.16 -0.56
C LEU A 321 -33.46 -6.54 -0.61
N SER A 322 -34.30 -5.96 0.24
CA SER A 322 -35.75 -6.21 0.23
C SER A 322 -36.41 -5.74 -1.06
N GLN A 323 -35.93 -4.63 -1.65
CA GLN A 323 -36.38 -4.15 -2.95
C GLN A 323 -35.89 -5.03 -4.10
N LEU A 324 -34.65 -5.51 -4.04
CA LEU A 324 -34.07 -6.36 -5.08
C LEU A 324 -34.62 -7.80 -5.04
N PHE A 325 -34.95 -8.31 -3.86
CA PHE A 325 -35.38 -9.69 -3.61
C PHE A 325 -36.70 -9.73 -2.80
N PRO A 326 -37.79 -9.16 -3.33
CA PRO A 326 -39.07 -9.10 -2.61
C PRO A 326 -39.69 -10.48 -2.32
N GLU A 327 -39.23 -11.52 -3.01
CA GLU A 327 -39.66 -12.90 -2.81
C GLU A 327 -39.02 -13.59 -1.59
N LEU A 328 -37.98 -13.01 -1.01
CA LEU A 328 -37.23 -13.61 0.11
C LEU A 328 -37.67 -13.04 1.46
N ARG A 329 -37.60 -13.86 2.50
CA ARG A 329 -37.75 -13.38 3.88
C ARG A 329 -36.40 -12.87 4.38
N ILE A 330 -36.24 -11.56 4.30
CA ILE A 330 -35.09 -10.84 4.83
C ILE A 330 -35.43 -10.28 6.20
N ILE A 331 -34.48 -10.29 7.14
CA ILE A 331 -34.64 -9.64 8.45
C ILE A 331 -33.47 -8.73 8.77
N LEU A 332 -33.73 -7.78 9.66
CA LEU A 332 -32.73 -6.91 10.28
C LEU A 332 -32.46 -7.38 11.71
N LEU A 333 -31.18 -7.48 12.10
CA LEU A 333 -30.75 -7.78 13.47
C LEU A 333 -29.69 -6.76 13.95
N THR A 334 -30.13 -5.77 14.72
CA THR A 334 -29.28 -4.69 15.25
C THR A 334 -29.27 -4.64 16.78
N GLY A 335 -28.41 -3.81 17.37
CA GLY A 335 -28.30 -3.64 18.82
C GLY A 335 -29.47 -2.87 19.41
N GLY A 336 -30.02 -1.91 18.66
CA GLY A 336 -31.13 -1.05 19.05
C GLY A 336 -32.54 -1.68 18.97
N MET A 337 -32.68 -2.93 18.51
CA MET A 337 -33.99 -3.59 18.41
C MET A 337 -34.65 -3.77 19.78
N LYS A 338 -35.99 -3.63 19.82
CA LYS A 338 -36.76 -3.90 21.04
C LYS A 338 -36.61 -5.38 21.44
N PRO A 339 -36.61 -5.72 22.74
CA PRO A 339 -36.41 -7.09 23.20
C PRO A 339 -37.38 -8.11 22.59
N THR A 340 -38.64 -7.71 22.37
CA THR A 340 -39.68 -8.56 21.77
C THR A 340 -39.42 -8.85 20.29
N GLU A 341 -39.10 -7.80 19.51
CA GLU A 341 -38.80 -7.90 18.08
C GLU A 341 -37.52 -8.72 17.86
N ARG A 342 -36.51 -8.47 18.69
CA ARG A 342 -35.25 -9.21 18.68
C ARG A 342 -35.47 -10.70 18.96
N ARG A 343 -36.27 -11.04 19.97
CA ARG A 343 -36.57 -12.44 20.29
C ARG A 343 -37.26 -13.15 19.13
N GLN A 344 -38.25 -12.52 18.50
CA GLN A 344 -38.93 -13.07 17.32
C GLN A 344 -37.98 -13.27 16.13
N ALA A 345 -37.06 -12.32 15.91
CA ALA A 345 -36.04 -12.44 14.88
C ALA A 345 -35.13 -13.66 15.15
N LEU A 346 -34.64 -13.83 16.38
CA LEU A 346 -33.78 -14.96 16.75
C LEU A 346 -34.51 -16.31 16.58
N GLU A 347 -35.75 -16.43 17.06
CA GLU A 347 -36.56 -17.63 16.90
C GLU A 347 -36.79 -17.96 15.41
N ALA A 348 -37.00 -16.96 14.55
CA ALA A 348 -37.18 -17.15 13.11
C ALA A 348 -35.88 -17.58 12.40
N ILE A 349 -34.74 -17.05 12.81
CA ILE A 349 -33.42 -17.45 12.29
C ILE A 349 -33.13 -18.92 12.61
N GLU A 350 -33.30 -19.30 13.88
CA GLU A 350 -33.02 -20.64 14.39
C GLU A 350 -33.96 -21.68 13.76
N ALA A 351 -35.24 -21.32 13.56
CA ALA A 351 -36.22 -22.16 12.92
C ALA A 351 -36.05 -22.29 11.39
N GLY A 352 -35.04 -21.64 10.79
CA GLY A 352 -34.77 -21.71 9.35
C GLY A 352 -35.82 -21.04 8.49
N GLN A 353 -36.61 -20.11 9.06
CA GLN A 353 -37.68 -19.45 8.32
C GLN A 353 -37.21 -18.20 7.58
N VAL A 354 -35.94 -17.84 7.71
CA VAL A 354 -35.31 -16.59 7.23
C VAL A 354 -34.21 -16.94 6.24
N ASP A 355 -34.21 -16.27 5.09
CA ASP A 355 -33.31 -16.56 3.96
C ASP A 355 -32.03 -15.70 4.02
N MET A 356 -32.21 -14.40 4.31
CA MET A 356 -31.13 -13.42 4.38
C MET A 356 -31.21 -12.63 5.70
N ILE A 357 -30.09 -12.56 6.40
CA ILE A 357 -29.96 -11.81 7.66
C ILE A 357 -29.05 -10.60 7.41
N VAL A 358 -29.51 -9.40 7.71
CA VAL A 358 -28.68 -8.18 7.69
C VAL A 358 -28.54 -7.66 9.11
N GLY A 359 -27.34 -7.29 9.54
CA GLY A 359 -27.17 -6.83 10.91
C GLY A 359 -25.80 -6.24 11.23
N THR A 360 -25.68 -5.75 12.46
CA THR A 360 -24.41 -5.23 12.97
C THR A 360 -23.61 -6.34 13.68
N HIS A 361 -22.68 -5.97 14.55
CA HIS A 361 -22.03 -6.88 15.50
C HIS A 361 -23.02 -7.70 16.36
N ALA A 362 -24.32 -7.37 16.35
CA ALA A 362 -25.36 -8.23 16.93
C ALA A 362 -25.36 -9.65 16.34
N LEU A 363 -24.99 -9.84 15.06
CA LEU A 363 -24.97 -11.14 14.38
C LEU A 363 -24.01 -12.16 14.99
N ILE A 364 -22.98 -11.68 15.70
CA ILE A 364 -21.89 -12.51 16.26
C ILE A 364 -22.06 -12.78 17.75
N GLN A 365 -23.12 -12.28 18.39
CA GLN A 365 -23.37 -12.51 19.80
C GLN A 365 -23.78 -13.96 20.07
N GLU A 366 -23.40 -14.52 21.23
CA GLU A 366 -23.64 -15.93 21.58
C GLU A 366 -25.11 -16.37 21.42
N SER A 367 -26.06 -15.47 21.64
CA SER A 367 -27.51 -15.74 21.54
C SER A 367 -28.04 -15.99 20.11
N VAL A 368 -27.22 -15.80 19.07
CA VAL A 368 -27.64 -16.02 17.68
C VAL A 368 -27.26 -17.42 17.22
N THR A 369 -28.25 -18.30 17.06
CA THR A 369 -28.10 -19.64 16.50
C THR A 369 -28.70 -19.67 15.09
N TYR A 370 -27.89 -20.04 14.09
CA TYR A 370 -28.36 -20.18 12.71
C TYR A 370 -28.85 -21.61 12.46
N HIS A 371 -29.84 -21.77 11.59
CA HIS A 371 -30.31 -23.08 11.17
C HIS A 371 -29.28 -23.77 10.26
N GLN A 372 -28.94 -23.14 9.14
CA GLN A 372 -27.93 -23.61 8.19
C GLN A 372 -27.27 -22.41 7.50
N LEU A 373 -26.25 -21.84 8.14
CA LEU A 373 -25.50 -20.71 7.59
C LEU A 373 -24.50 -21.19 6.54
N GLY A 374 -24.67 -20.76 5.29
CA GLY A 374 -23.80 -21.11 4.17
C GLY A 374 -22.81 -20.01 3.77
N LEU A 375 -23.22 -18.74 3.88
CA LEU A 375 -22.42 -17.60 3.44
C LEU A 375 -22.48 -16.46 4.46
N VAL A 376 -21.31 -15.90 4.78
CA VAL A 376 -21.13 -14.72 5.61
C VAL A 376 -20.45 -13.62 4.78
N ILE A 377 -21.06 -12.44 4.77
CA ILE A 377 -20.54 -11.26 4.11
C ILE A 377 -20.20 -10.20 5.16
N ILE A 378 -19.00 -9.61 5.07
CA ILE A 378 -18.55 -8.55 5.97
C ILE A 378 -18.26 -7.30 5.15
N ASP A 379 -19.03 -6.23 5.34
CA ASP A 379 -18.79 -4.93 4.70
C ASP A 379 -17.91 -4.05 5.58
N GLU A 380 -17.02 -3.25 4.97
CA GLU A 380 -16.04 -2.40 5.65
C GLU A 380 -15.21 -3.16 6.70
N GLN A 381 -14.60 -4.29 6.28
CA GLN A 381 -13.91 -5.22 7.18
C GLN A 381 -12.86 -4.59 8.12
N HIS A 382 -12.24 -3.48 7.73
CA HIS A 382 -11.19 -2.80 8.50
C HIS A 382 -11.69 -2.27 9.86
N ARG A 383 -13.01 -2.23 10.08
CA ARG A 383 -13.63 -1.87 11.37
C ARG A 383 -13.80 -3.04 12.33
N PHE A 384 -13.57 -4.27 11.88
CA PHE A 384 -13.82 -5.47 12.65
C PHE A 384 -12.52 -6.14 13.07
N GLY A 385 -12.43 -6.51 14.35
CA GLY A 385 -11.23 -7.14 14.92
C GLY A 385 -11.02 -8.58 14.41
N VAL A 386 -9.77 -9.06 14.44
CA VAL A 386 -9.41 -10.43 14.03
C VAL A 386 -10.26 -11.50 14.70
N GLY A 387 -10.54 -11.36 16.00
CA GLY A 387 -11.34 -12.31 16.79
C GLY A 387 -12.82 -12.38 16.39
N GLN A 388 -13.41 -11.26 15.95
CA GLN A 388 -14.82 -11.23 15.52
C GLN A 388 -15.04 -12.04 14.24
N ARG A 389 -14.04 -12.06 13.34
CA ARG A 389 -14.05 -12.87 12.12
C ARG A 389 -14.04 -14.36 12.41
N ARG A 390 -13.30 -14.78 13.44
CA ARG A 390 -13.24 -16.18 13.88
C ARG A 390 -14.58 -16.66 14.46
N ILE A 391 -15.26 -15.83 15.26
CA ILE A 391 -16.56 -16.18 15.87
C ILE A 391 -17.63 -16.47 14.81
N LEU A 392 -17.64 -15.74 13.68
CA LEU A 392 -18.55 -16.02 12.56
C LEU A 392 -18.28 -17.36 11.90
N ARG A 393 -17.00 -17.72 11.75
CA ARG A 393 -16.60 -19.04 11.22
C ARG A 393 -17.03 -20.18 12.14
N GLU A 394 -16.95 -19.97 13.45
CA GLU A 394 -17.33 -20.95 14.47
C GLU A 394 -18.85 -21.10 14.65
N LYS A 395 -19.65 -20.12 14.20
CA LYS A 395 -21.13 -20.14 14.29
C LYS A 395 -21.83 -20.96 13.22
N GLY A 396 -21.12 -21.37 12.17
CA GLY A 396 -21.62 -22.30 11.15
C GLY A 396 -20.67 -23.48 11.00
N ASN A 397 -21.02 -24.44 10.16
CA ASN A 397 -20.10 -25.53 9.79
C ASN A 397 -19.11 -25.04 8.72
N ASN A 398 -18.24 -24.10 9.11
CA ASN A 398 -17.26 -23.45 8.22
C ASN A 398 -17.90 -22.78 6.98
N PRO A 399 -18.79 -21.78 7.17
CA PRO A 399 -19.47 -21.10 6.08
C PRO A 399 -18.49 -20.31 5.21
N ASP A 400 -18.85 -20.11 3.95
CA ASP A 400 -18.10 -19.27 3.03
C ASP A 400 -18.04 -17.82 3.51
N VAL A 401 -16.91 -17.15 3.28
CA VAL A 401 -16.64 -15.79 3.77
C VAL A 401 -16.29 -14.87 2.60
N LEU A 402 -17.13 -13.85 2.41
CA LEU A 402 -16.91 -12.76 1.47
C LEU A 402 -16.70 -11.45 2.23
N MET A 403 -15.52 -10.85 2.10
CA MET A 403 -15.24 -9.53 2.66
C MET A 403 -15.40 -8.47 1.58
N MET A 404 -15.90 -7.29 1.95
CA MET A 404 -16.01 -6.15 1.04
C MET A 404 -15.22 -4.97 1.57
N THR A 405 -14.60 -4.23 0.66
CA THR A 405 -13.98 -2.94 0.98
C THR A 405 -14.32 -1.90 -0.07
N ALA A 406 -14.65 -0.69 0.40
CA ALA A 406 -14.85 0.47 -0.45
C ALA A 406 -13.56 1.23 -0.74
N THR A 407 -12.52 1.02 0.07
CA THR A 407 -11.19 1.58 -0.18
C THR A 407 -10.48 0.72 -1.21
N PRO A 408 -10.12 1.27 -2.37
CA PRO A 408 -9.28 0.54 -3.30
C PRO A 408 -7.92 0.37 -2.64
N ILE A 409 -7.56 -0.86 -2.33
CA ILE A 409 -6.22 -1.25 -1.90
C ILE A 409 -5.46 -1.60 -3.19
N PRO A 410 -4.25 -1.05 -3.41
CA PRO A 410 -3.42 -1.47 -4.52
C PRO A 410 -3.34 -2.99 -4.54
N ARG A 411 -3.53 -3.59 -5.72
CA ARG A 411 -3.64 -5.06 -5.82
C ARG A 411 -2.43 -5.75 -5.20
N THR A 412 -1.25 -5.14 -5.34
CA THR A 412 -0.01 -5.47 -4.62
C THR A 412 -0.21 -5.68 -3.13
N LEU A 413 -0.69 -4.63 -2.45
CA LEU A 413 -0.91 -4.61 -1.01
C LEU A 413 -2.01 -5.55 -0.58
N ALA A 414 -3.06 -5.70 -1.39
CA ALA A 414 -4.13 -6.64 -1.07
C ALA A 414 -3.60 -8.08 -1.01
N ILE A 415 -2.74 -8.46 -1.95
CA ILE A 415 -2.13 -9.80 -2.01
C ILE A 415 -1.11 -10.01 -0.90
N THR A 416 -0.32 -8.99 -0.55
CA THR A 416 0.73 -9.15 0.46
C THR A 416 0.20 -9.05 1.90
N ALA A 417 -0.71 -8.12 2.17
CA ALA A 417 -1.26 -7.90 3.52
C ALA A 417 -2.38 -8.88 3.89
N PHE A 418 -3.04 -9.49 2.91
CA PHE A 418 -4.15 -10.42 3.11
C PHE A 418 -3.94 -11.75 2.40
N GLY A 419 -2.69 -12.23 2.32
CA GLY A 419 -2.24 -13.27 1.38
C GLY A 419 -2.99 -14.60 1.34
N ASP A 420 -3.77 -14.96 2.37
CA ASP A 420 -4.64 -16.13 2.36
C ASP A 420 -5.96 -15.91 1.58
N MET A 421 -6.33 -14.66 1.28
CA MET A 421 -7.58 -14.30 0.62
C MET A 421 -7.46 -14.24 -0.91
N ASP A 422 -8.45 -14.79 -1.61
CA ASP A 422 -8.70 -14.53 -3.01
C ASP A 422 -9.23 -13.10 -3.21
N VAL A 423 -8.89 -12.40 -4.30
CA VAL A 423 -9.30 -10.99 -4.50
C VAL A 423 -10.06 -10.85 -5.82
N SER A 424 -11.32 -10.42 -5.73
CA SER A 424 -12.14 -9.98 -6.86
C SER A 424 -12.16 -8.46 -6.95
N ILE A 425 -11.94 -7.94 -8.15
CA ILE A 425 -11.86 -6.49 -8.40
C ILE A 425 -13.00 -6.04 -9.31
N ILE A 426 -13.78 -5.06 -8.87
CA ILE A 426 -14.72 -4.29 -9.68
C ILE A 426 -14.07 -2.95 -10.07
N ASP A 427 -13.47 -2.93 -11.25
CA ASP A 427 -12.74 -1.81 -11.88
C ASP A 427 -13.61 -0.98 -12.84
N GLN A 428 -14.91 -1.29 -12.95
CA GLN A 428 -15.85 -0.59 -13.82
C GLN A 428 -17.01 0.01 -13.01
N MET A 429 -17.30 1.30 -13.26
CA MET A 429 -18.48 1.96 -12.70
C MET A 429 -19.75 1.60 -13.50
N PRO A 430 -20.93 1.53 -12.86
CA PRO A 430 -22.20 1.36 -13.56
C PRO A 430 -22.46 2.44 -14.61
N ALA A 431 -23.15 2.08 -15.70
CA ALA A 431 -23.54 3.01 -16.74
C ALA A 431 -24.47 4.11 -16.21
N GLY A 432 -24.32 5.34 -16.71
CA GLY A 432 -25.16 6.49 -16.33
C GLY A 432 -24.63 7.34 -15.18
N ARG A 433 -23.58 6.90 -14.46
CA ARG A 433 -22.98 7.71 -13.39
C ARG A 433 -22.15 8.86 -13.95
N LYS A 434 -22.47 10.09 -13.54
CA LYS A 434 -21.72 11.29 -13.92
C LYS A 434 -20.43 11.38 -13.08
N PRO A 435 -19.27 11.68 -13.69
CA PRO A 435 -18.03 11.85 -12.95
C PRO A 435 -18.11 13.08 -12.02
N ILE A 436 -17.52 12.99 -10.84
CA ILE A 436 -17.51 14.09 -9.87
C ILE A 436 -16.46 15.11 -10.32
N ILE A 437 -16.89 16.35 -10.55
CA ILE A 437 -15.99 17.44 -10.93
C ILE A 437 -15.21 17.85 -9.69
N THR A 438 -13.92 17.51 -9.66
CA THR A 438 -13.04 17.83 -8.52
C THR A 438 -12.24 19.10 -8.81
N ARG A 439 -12.24 20.07 -7.90
CA ARG A 439 -11.45 21.31 -8.03
C ARG A 439 -10.67 21.59 -6.77
N TRP A 440 -9.40 21.93 -6.93
CA TRP A 440 -8.57 22.47 -5.86
C TRP A 440 -8.59 24.00 -5.91
N VAL A 441 -8.89 24.62 -4.77
CA VAL A 441 -8.91 26.07 -4.56
C VAL A 441 -8.06 26.42 -3.35
N LYS A 442 -7.56 27.66 -3.33
CA LYS A 442 -6.87 28.20 -2.17
C LYS A 442 -7.83 28.81 -1.17
N HIS A 443 -7.40 28.99 0.08
CA HIS A 443 -8.24 29.58 1.13
C HIS A 443 -8.72 30.99 0.78
N GLU A 444 -7.91 31.78 0.05
CA GLU A 444 -8.28 33.14 -0.38
C GLU A 444 -9.44 33.14 -1.39
N GLN A 445 -9.78 31.98 -1.98
CA GLN A 445 -10.86 31.81 -2.93
C GLN A 445 -12.13 31.22 -2.29
N LEU A 446 -12.13 30.99 -0.97
CA LEU A 446 -13.24 30.36 -0.26
C LEU A 446 -14.54 31.16 -0.40
N GLU A 447 -14.47 32.49 -0.32
CA GLU A 447 -15.66 33.36 -0.46
C GLU A 447 -16.36 33.15 -1.82
N VAL A 448 -15.59 33.00 -2.90
CA VAL A 448 -16.11 32.71 -4.24
C VAL A 448 -16.80 31.34 -4.29
N VAL A 449 -16.28 30.35 -3.55
CA VAL A 449 -16.89 29.02 -3.44
C VAL A 449 -18.20 29.09 -2.64
N LEU A 450 -18.25 29.85 -1.54
CA LEU A 450 -19.45 30.02 -0.74
C LEU A 450 -20.57 30.72 -1.53
N ASP A 451 -20.24 31.73 -2.34
CA ASP A 451 -21.17 32.39 -3.24
C ASP A 451 -21.73 31.45 -4.31
N TRP A 452 -20.91 30.54 -4.82
CA TRP A 452 -21.35 29.50 -5.75
C TRP A 452 -22.22 28.45 -5.04
N LEU A 453 -21.84 28.00 -3.86
CA LEU A 453 -22.63 27.07 -3.03
C LEU A 453 -24.02 27.61 -2.76
N ARG A 454 -24.15 28.90 -2.48
CA ARG A 454 -25.46 29.56 -2.30
C ARG A 454 -26.39 29.37 -3.51
N LYS A 455 -25.85 29.39 -4.74
CA LYS A 455 -26.64 29.16 -5.96
C LYS A 455 -27.02 27.69 -6.12
N GLU A 456 -26.16 26.77 -5.70
CA GLU A 456 -26.47 25.32 -5.70
C GLU A 456 -27.54 24.96 -4.66
N LEU A 457 -27.46 25.53 -3.45
CA LEU A 457 -28.49 25.37 -2.41
C LEU A 457 -29.87 25.86 -2.89
N GLN A 458 -29.93 26.98 -3.61
CA GLN A 458 -31.17 27.48 -4.23
C GLN A 458 -31.75 26.51 -5.29
N ARG A 459 -30.94 25.61 -5.85
CA ARG A 459 -31.36 24.54 -6.77
C ARG A 459 -31.76 23.26 -6.03
N GLY A 460 -31.87 23.30 -4.70
CA GLY A 460 -32.20 22.16 -3.85
C GLY A 460 -31.08 21.13 -3.79
N ALA A 461 -29.81 21.58 -3.82
CA ALA A 461 -28.66 20.75 -3.48
C ALA A 461 -28.48 20.69 -1.96
N GLN A 462 -27.89 19.59 -1.48
CA GLN A 462 -27.36 19.50 -0.12
C GLN A 462 -25.84 19.39 -0.16
N VAL A 463 -25.18 19.87 0.90
CA VAL A 463 -23.73 20.08 0.93
C VAL A 463 -23.12 19.38 2.14
N TYR A 464 -22.06 18.62 1.91
CA TYR A 464 -21.17 18.16 2.98
C TYR A 464 -19.99 19.12 3.13
N VAL A 465 -19.67 19.50 4.36
CA VAL A 465 -18.47 20.29 4.67
C VAL A 465 -17.62 19.53 5.68
N ILE A 466 -16.39 19.18 5.28
CA ILE A 466 -15.48 18.39 6.08
C ILE A 466 -14.38 19.26 6.68
N SER A 467 -14.28 19.23 8.00
CA SER A 467 -13.15 19.79 8.75
C SER A 467 -12.05 18.72 8.95
N PRO A 468 -10.76 19.07 8.81
CA PRO A 468 -9.66 18.14 9.09
C PRO A 468 -9.66 17.66 10.55
N LEU A 469 -9.17 16.44 10.74
CA LEU A 469 -8.65 15.98 12.03
C LEU A 469 -7.16 16.34 12.10
N ILE A 470 -6.70 16.78 13.27
CA ILE A 470 -5.31 17.02 13.60
C ILE A 470 -4.91 15.90 14.56
N GLU A 471 -3.95 15.07 14.14
CA GLU A 471 -3.51 13.86 14.86
C GLU A 471 -3.10 14.12 16.33
N GLU A 472 -2.80 15.38 16.68
CA GLU A 472 -2.33 15.78 18.02
C GLU A 472 -3.44 16.04 19.04
N SER A 473 -4.71 16.30 18.65
CA SER A 473 -5.79 16.52 19.63
C SER A 473 -7.23 16.52 19.07
N GLU A 474 -8.03 15.51 19.44
CA GLU A 474 -9.48 15.48 19.18
C GLU A 474 -10.25 16.70 19.73
N ALA A 475 -9.73 17.34 20.79
CA ALA A 475 -10.37 18.52 21.37
C ALA A 475 -10.21 19.76 20.48
N LEU A 476 -9.14 19.82 19.69
CA LEU A 476 -8.86 20.91 18.76
C LEU A 476 -9.68 20.73 17.48
N ASP A 477 -9.88 19.48 17.06
CA ASP A 477 -10.73 19.13 15.90
C ASP A 477 -12.19 19.50 16.11
N LEU A 478 -12.71 19.22 17.30
CA LEU A 478 -14.07 19.61 17.66
C LEU A 478 -14.24 21.13 17.62
N LYS A 479 -13.25 21.88 18.11
CA LYS A 479 -13.26 23.35 18.06
C LYS A 479 -13.26 23.87 16.63
N ASN A 480 -12.46 23.28 15.74
CA ASN A 480 -12.41 23.67 14.33
C ASN A 480 -13.75 23.42 13.64
N ALA A 481 -14.38 22.26 13.88
CA ALA A 481 -15.67 21.93 13.28
C ALA A 481 -16.80 22.83 13.81
N ILE A 482 -16.81 23.17 15.10
CA ILE A 482 -17.76 24.11 15.69
C ILE A 482 -17.56 25.52 15.12
N ALA A 483 -16.31 26.00 15.05
CA ALA A 483 -16.01 27.32 14.48
C ALA A 483 -16.45 27.42 13.01
N LEU A 484 -16.23 26.36 12.23
CA LEU A 484 -16.68 26.28 10.84
C LEU A 484 -18.20 26.26 10.72
N GLU A 485 -18.90 25.56 11.63
CA GLU A 485 -20.37 25.59 11.69
C GLU A 485 -20.89 27.00 11.99
N GLU A 486 -20.30 27.70 12.98
CA GLU A 486 -20.67 29.07 13.33
C GLU A 486 -20.41 30.04 12.17
N GLU A 487 -19.28 29.91 11.48
CA GLU A 487 -18.95 30.72 10.30
C GLU A 487 -19.96 30.52 9.16
N LEU A 488 -20.30 29.26 8.86
CA LEU A 488 -21.28 28.94 7.81
C LEU A 488 -22.69 29.40 8.20
N LYS A 489 -23.08 29.25 9.47
CA LYS A 489 -24.35 29.80 9.98
C LYS A 489 -24.40 31.31 9.84
N ALA A 490 -23.31 32.02 10.17
CA ALA A 490 -23.23 33.46 10.01
C ALA A 490 -23.30 33.89 8.53
N TYR A 491 -22.64 33.15 7.63
CA TYR A 491 -22.62 33.47 6.20
C TYR A 491 -23.94 33.19 5.49
N PHE A 492 -24.53 32.01 5.70
CA PHE A 492 -25.77 31.61 5.03
C PHE A 492 -27.03 32.18 5.73
N GLY A 493 -26.96 32.42 7.05
CA GLY A 493 -28.09 32.91 7.84
C GLY A 493 -29.32 32.03 7.66
N ASP A 494 -30.50 32.65 7.55
CA ASP A 494 -31.78 31.94 7.39
C ASP A 494 -31.96 31.27 6.01
N LYS A 495 -30.98 31.37 5.11
CA LYS A 495 -31.10 30.83 3.73
C LYS A 495 -30.73 29.35 3.63
N ALA A 496 -30.09 28.78 4.66
CA ALA A 496 -29.73 27.37 4.69
C ALA A 496 -29.69 26.87 6.13
N GLN A 497 -30.18 25.65 6.35
CA GLN A 497 -30.07 24.96 7.62
C GLN A 497 -28.71 24.27 7.73
N VAL A 498 -27.89 24.70 8.69
CA VAL A 498 -26.56 24.14 8.95
C VAL A 498 -26.59 23.33 10.24
N ALA A 499 -26.08 22.10 10.19
CA ALA A 499 -25.93 21.25 11.36
C ALA A 499 -24.51 20.68 11.46
N LEU A 500 -24.08 20.39 12.68
CA LEU A 500 -22.80 19.76 12.99
C LEU A 500 -22.96 18.28 13.35
N LEU A 501 -22.06 17.44 12.85
CA LEU A 501 -21.92 16.05 13.22
C LEU A 501 -20.46 15.76 13.64
N HIS A 502 -20.27 15.17 14.81
CA HIS A 502 -18.92 14.83 15.29
C HIS A 502 -18.89 13.53 16.10
N GLY A 503 -17.68 12.95 16.25
CA GLY A 503 -17.47 11.61 16.81
C GLY A 503 -17.94 11.45 18.26
N LYS A 504 -17.86 12.53 19.06
CA LYS A 504 -18.27 12.55 20.47
C LYS A 504 -19.78 12.62 20.72
N MET A 505 -20.61 12.83 19.69
CA MET A 505 -22.07 12.83 19.85
C MET A 505 -22.58 11.42 20.17
N LYS A 506 -23.68 11.34 20.92
CA LYS A 506 -24.36 10.07 21.19
C LYS A 506 -24.89 9.48 19.87
N SER A 507 -24.94 8.15 19.76
CA SER A 507 -25.40 7.49 18.53
C SER A 507 -26.81 7.94 18.11
N GLU A 508 -27.75 8.04 19.06
CA GLU A 508 -29.12 8.50 18.80
C GLU A 508 -29.18 9.92 18.20
N GLU A 509 -28.32 10.83 18.65
CA GLU A 509 -28.24 12.20 18.12
C GLU A 509 -27.68 12.22 16.69
N LYS A 510 -26.63 11.43 16.42
CA LYS A 510 -26.06 11.28 15.08
C LYS A 510 -27.09 10.72 14.11
N ASP A 511 -27.82 9.69 14.52
CA ASP A 511 -28.83 9.04 13.69
C ASP A 511 -29.96 10.02 13.37
N THR A 512 -30.39 10.83 14.34
CA THR A 512 -31.39 11.88 14.14
C THR A 512 -30.94 12.93 13.13
N ILE A 513 -29.73 13.48 13.28
CA ILE A 513 -29.16 14.48 12.36
C ILE A 513 -29.01 13.90 10.95
N MET A 514 -28.52 12.66 10.84
CA MET A 514 -28.37 12.00 9.55
C MET A 514 -29.72 11.73 8.88
N GLN A 515 -30.75 11.36 9.64
CA GLN A 515 -32.10 11.21 9.10
C GLN A 515 -32.69 12.54 8.63
N ASP A 516 -32.49 13.62 9.39
CA ASP A 516 -32.97 14.95 9.03
C ASP A 516 -32.25 15.50 7.79
N PHE A 517 -30.94 15.23 7.68
CA PHE A 517 -30.18 15.51 6.46
C PHE A 517 -30.70 14.67 5.29
N LYS A 518 -30.90 13.36 5.44
CA LYS A 518 -31.48 12.50 4.38
C LYS A 518 -32.87 12.97 3.92
N LYS A 519 -33.69 13.50 4.84
CA LYS A 519 -35.04 14.04 4.57
C LYS A 519 -35.03 15.46 3.97
N GLY A 520 -33.86 16.09 3.82
CA GLY A 520 -33.74 17.44 3.27
C GLY A 520 -34.11 18.56 4.24
N LYS A 521 -34.15 18.30 5.57
CA LYS A 521 -34.38 19.35 6.57
C LYS A 521 -33.12 20.14 6.89
N ILE A 522 -31.95 19.55 6.63
CA ILE A 522 -30.64 20.16 6.81
C ILE A 522 -30.02 20.30 5.42
N ASP A 523 -29.59 21.50 5.06
CA ASP A 523 -29.02 21.81 3.75
C ASP A 523 -27.50 21.59 3.74
N ILE A 524 -26.83 21.95 4.84
CA ILE A 524 -25.38 21.86 4.99
C ILE A 524 -25.05 21.04 6.24
N LEU A 525 -24.32 19.94 6.05
CA LEU A 525 -23.82 19.12 7.14
C LEU A 525 -22.31 19.33 7.31
N VAL A 526 -21.94 19.99 8.40
CA VAL A 526 -20.54 20.15 8.82
C VAL A 526 -20.15 18.91 9.63
N SER A 527 -19.02 18.31 9.32
CA SER A 527 -18.52 17.17 10.08
C SER A 527 -17.01 17.06 10.07
N THR A 528 -16.48 16.35 11.07
CA THR A 528 -15.15 15.75 10.97
C THR A 528 -15.19 14.52 10.06
N THR A 529 -14.09 13.75 9.97
CA THR A 529 -13.99 12.49 9.18
C THR A 529 -15.04 11.42 9.51
N VAL A 530 -15.88 11.62 10.52
CA VAL A 530 -16.92 10.70 10.98
C VAL A 530 -18.02 10.43 9.92
N ILE A 531 -18.10 11.21 8.84
CA ILE A 531 -18.94 10.91 7.65
C ILE A 531 -18.48 9.63 6.90
N GLU A 532 -17.40 8.98 7.35
CA GLU A 532 -17.06 7.60 6.94
C GLU A 532 -18.24 6.61 7.08
N VAL A 533 -19.24 6.90 7.91
CA VAL A 533 -20.45 6.06 8.03
C VAL A 533 -21.35 6.23 6.80
N GLY A 534 -21.12 5.40 5.79
CA GLY A 534 -22.11 4.71 4.94
C GLY A 534 -23.31 5.38 4.24
N VAL A 535 -23.85 6.49 4.74
CA VAL A 535 -25.22 6.92 4.42
C VAL A 535 -25.33 7.44 2.99
N ASN A 536 -26.25 6.86 2.23
CA ASN A 536 -26.60 7.34 0.89
C ASN A 536 -27.57 8.52 0.97
N VAL A 537 -27.12 9.72 0.54
CA VAL A 537 -27.98 10.90 0.38
C VAL A 537 -27.93 11.35 -1.09
N PRO A 538 -28.90 10.93 -1.94
CA PRO A 538 -28.88 11.21 -3.38
C PRO A 538 -28.91 12.70 -3.74
N ASN A 539 -29.50 13.55 -2.88
CA ASN A 539 -29.56 15.00 -3.06
C ASN A 539 -28.29 15.75 -2.63
N ALA A 540 -27.34 15.08 -1.97
CA ALA A 540 -26.05 15.67 -1.63
C ALA A 540 -25.14 15.67 -2.87
N THR A 541 -25.02 16.84 -3.50
CA THR A 541 -24.28 17.01 -4.76
C THR A 541 -22.95 17.72 -4.59
N VAL A 542 -22.69 18.34 -3.44
CA VAL A 542 -21.43 19.07 -3.21
C VAL A 542 -20.71 18.57 -1.97
N MET A 543 -19.42 18.29 -2.11
CA MET A 543 -18.48 17.94 -1.05
C MET A 543 -17.43 19.06 -0.95
N LEU A 544 -17.39 19.78 0.16
CA LEU A 544 -16.39 20.80 0.47
C LEU A 544 -15.43 20.24 1.54
N ILE A 545 -14.13 20.20 1.26
CA ILE A 545 -13.12 19.66 2.19
C ILE A 545 -12.16 20.79 2.55
N MET A 546 -12.18 21.20 3.81
CA MET A 546 -11.29 22.23 4.36
C MET A 546 -9.91 21.63 4.68
N ASP A 547 -8.86 22.43 4.50
CA ASP A 547 -7.45 22.00 4.67
C ASP A 547 -7.16 20.62 4.04
N ALA A 548 -7.59 20.43 2.79
CA ALA A 548 -7.55 19.12 2.13
C ALA A 548 -6.14 18.49 2.04
N ASP A 549 -5.08 19.30 2.13
CA ASP A 549 -3.68 18.85 2.14
C ASP A 549 -3.28 18.10 3.43
N ARG A 550 -4.10 18.14 4.48
CA ARG A 550 -3.91 17.34 5.71
C ARG A 550 -4.40 15.90 5.58
N PHE A 551 -5.21 15.59 4.58
CA PHE A 551 -5.75 14.26 4.37
C PHE A 551 -4.88 13.44 3.42
N GLY A 552 -4.87 12.12 3.62
CA GLY A 552 -4.31 11.18 2.64
C GLY A 552 -5.19 11.08 1.38
N LEU A 553 -4.63 10.66 0.24
CA LEU A 553 -5.41 10.52 -1.01
C LEU A 553 -6.58 9.55 -0.86
N SER A 554 -6.36 8.44 -0.19
CA SER A 554 -7.38 7.44 0.09
C SER A 554 -8.56 8.00 0.88
N GLN A 555 -8.31 8.87 1.87
CA GLN A 555 -9.36 9.55 2.64
C GLN A 555 -10.12 10.58 1.78
N LEU A 556 -9.40 11.41 1.02
CA LEU A 556 -10.01 12.37 0.10
C LEU A 556 -10.90 11.69 -0.94
N HIS A 557 -10.47 10.54 -1.45
CA HIS A 557 -11.23 9.73 -2.39
C HIS A 557 -12.53 9.18 -1.77
N GLN A 558 -12.46 8.65 -0.55
CA GLN A 558 -13.65 8.19 0.18
C GLN A 558 -14.64 9.33 0.43
N LEU A 559 -14.16 10.51 0.85
CA LEU A 559 -14.98 11.69 1.05
C LEU A 559 -15.63 12.14 -0.26
N ARG A 560 -14.86 12.23 -1.35
CA ARG A 560 -15.38 12.51 -2.69
C ARG A 560 -16.50 11.54 -3.07
N GLY A 561 -16.33 10.24 -2.81
CA GLY A 561 -17.31 9.19 -3.11
C GLY A 561 -18.63 9.27 -2.33
N ARG A 562 -18.76 10.17 -1.34
CA ARG A 562 -20.01 10.40 -0.59
C ARG A 562 -21.03 11.21 -1.36
N VAL A 563 -20.62 11.93 -2.41
CA VAL A 563 -21.51 12.65 -3.34
C VAL A 563 -21.59 11.94 -4.69
N GLY A 564 -22.50 12.37 -5.57
CA GLY A 564 -22.66 11.76 -6.91
C GLY A 564 -23.38 10.41 -6.89
N ARG A 565 -24.38 10.28 -6.02
CA ARG A 565 -25.25 9.09 -5.90
C ARG A 565 -26.61 9.23 -6.60
N GLY A 566 -26.96 10.42 -7.07
CA GLY A 566 -28.13 10.67 -7.91
C GLY A 566 -27.76 11.12 -9.33
N ASP A 567 -28.76 11.52 -10.12
CA ASP A 567 -28.57 11.89 -11.53
C ASP A 567 -28.00 13.31 -11.73
N LYS A 568 -27.92 14.10 -10.65
CA LYS A 568 -27.40 15.47 -10.65
C LYS A 568 -25.87 15.47 -10.77
N GLN A 569 -25.33 16.44 -11.49
CA GLN A 569 -23.88 16.67 -11.52
C GLN A 569 -23.39 16.99 -10.12
N SER A 570 -22.34 16.30 -9.67
CA SER A 570 -21.76 16.48 -8.34
C SER A 570 -20.36 17.06 -8.41
N TYR A 571 -19.95 17.71 -7.32
CA TYR A 571 -18.74 18.50 -7.22
C TYR A 571 -17.99 18.17 -5.92
N ALA A 572 -16.66 18.11 -6.00
CA ALA A 572 -15.78 18.02 -4.85
C ALA A 572 -14.81 19.21 -4.88
N VAL A 573 -14.87 20.06 -3.85
CA VAL A 573 -14.02 21.25 -3.73
C VAL A 573 -13.03 21.01 -2.60
N LEU A 574 -11.75 20.99 -2.95
CA LEU A 574 -10.62 20.83 -2.05
C LEU A 574 -10.08 22.22 -1.71
N VAL A 575 -10.25 22.68 -0.49
CA VAL A 575 -9.73 23.98 -0.03
C VAL A 575 -8.41 23.71 0.69
N ALA A 576 -7.29 24.15 0.12
CA ALA A 576 -5.97 23.86 0.69
C ALA A 576 -4.90 24.85 0.22
N ASN A 577 -3.97 25.18 1.14
CA ASN A 577 -2.77 25.99 0.85
C ASN A 577 -1.48 25.18 1.14
N PRO A 578 -1.22 24.07 0.42
CA PRO A 578 -0.10 23.18 0.68
C PRO A 578 1.24 23.91 0.55
N LYS A 579 2.04 23.84 1.62
CA LYS A 579 3.39 24.43 1.68
C LYS A 579 4.47 23.52 1.10
N THR A 580 4.22 22.21 1.06
CA THR A 580 5.18 21.19 0.60
C THR A 580 4.90 20.75 -0.83
N GLU A 581 5.94 20.31 -1.56
CA GLU A 581 5.78 19.75 -2.91
C GLU A 581 4.95 18.46 -2.90
N SER A 582 5.09 17.63 -1.87
CA SER A 582 4.25 16.44 -1.65
C SER A 582 2.76 16.80 -1.53
N GLY A 583 2.43 17.85 -0.75
CA GLY A 583 1.05 18.33 -0.61
C GLY A 583 0.46 18.86 -1.93
N LYS A 584 1.26 19.60 -2.72
CA LYS A 584 0.84 20.06 -4.07
C LYS A 584 0.60 18.90 -5.02
N LYS A 585 1.51 17.92 -5.06
CA LYS A 585 1.39 16.72 -5.89
C LYS A 585 0.12 15.94 -5.53
N ARG A 586 -0.17 15.81 -4.24
CA ARG A 586 -1.40 15.18 -3.73
C ARG A 586 -2.67 15.85 -4.25
N MET A 587 -2.77 17.18 -4.11
CA MET A 587 -3.94 17.93 -4.60
C MET A 587 -4.11 17.79 -6.10
N LYS A 588 -3.01 17.88 -6.87
CA LYS A 588 -3.03 17.73 -8.32
C LYS A 588 -3.57 16.35 -8.74
N ILE A 589 -3.02 15.28 -8.19
CA ILE A 589 -3.46 13.90 -8.49
C ILE A 589 -4.94 13.70 -8.18
N MET A 590 -5.42 14.21 -7.04
CA MET A 590 -6.83 14.14 -6.67
C MET A 590 -7.77 14.85 -7.65
N THR A 591 -7.29 15.87 -8.38
CA THR A 591 -8.06 16.56 -9.44
C THR A 591 -7.96 15.92 -10.82
N GLU A 592 -6.92 15.12 -11.09
CA GLU A 592 -6.65 14.56 -12.42
C GLU A 592 -7.38 13.24 -12.68
N THR A 593 -7.63 12.43 -11.64
CA THR A 593 -8.27 11.12 -11.79
C THR A 593 -9.45 10.94 -10.83
N THR A 594 -10.47 10.23 -11.32
CA THR A 594 -11.60 9.76 -10.50
C THR A 594 -11.45 8.30 -10.07
N ASP A 595 -10.46 7.59 -10.61
CA ASP A 595 -10.21 6.19 -10.33
C ASP A 595 -9.51 6.02 -8.98
N GLY A 596 -10.22 5.40 -8.03
CA GLY A 596 -9.69 5.16 -6.71
C GLY A 596 -8.52 4.18 -6.64
N PHE A 597 -8.36 3.25 -7.60
CA PHE A 597 -7.20 2.35 -7.66
C PHE A 597 -5.93 3.13 -8.00
N VAL A 598 -6.00 4.02 -9.00
CA VAL A 598 -4.89 4.91 -9.37
C VAL A 598 -4.52 5.83 -8.21
N LEU A 599 -5.51 6.38 -7.50
CA LEU A 599 -5.26 7.22 -6.32
C LEU A 599 -4.58 6.44 -5.20
N ALA A 600 -4.96 5.19 -4.97
CA ALA A 600 -4.37 4.37 -3.93
C ALA A 600 -2.92 3.97 -4.26
N GLU A 601 -2.61 3.70 -5.53
CA GLU A 601 -1.23 3.46 -5.99
C GLU A 601 -0.35 4.70 -5.81
N GLU A 602 -0.87 5.88 -6.17
CA GLU A 602 -0.13 7.14 -5.97
C GLU A 602 0.03 7.50 -4.49
N ASP A 603 -0.96 7.22 -3.63
CA ASP A 603 -0.85 7.38 -2.16
C ASP A 603 0.30 6.51 -1.62
N LEU A 604 0.36 5.25 -2.08
CA LEU A 604 1.38 4.29 -1.70
C LEU A 604 2.79 4.73 -2.14
N LYS A 605 2.95 5.18 -3.40
CA LYS A 605 4.21 5.73 -3.91
C LYS A 605 4.66 6.97 -3.14
N MET A 606 3.71 7.81 -2.70
CA MET A 606 4.03 9.05 -1.98
C MET A 606 4.41 8.82 -0.52
N ARG A 607 3.87 7.79 0.15
CA ARG A 607 4.20 7.44 1.53
C ARG A 607 5.46 6.58 1.64
N GLY A 608 5.81 5.83 0.59
CA GLY A 608 6.87 4.84 0.64
C GLY A 608 6.45 3.58 1.40
N SER A 609 7.14 2.46 1.12
CA SER A 609 6.84 1.13 1.68
C SER A 609 7.02 1.02 3.21
N GLY A 610 7.84 1.90 3.82
CA GLY A 610 8.27 1.80 5.22
C GLY A 610 7.42 2.50 6.31
N GLU A 611 6.57 3.46 5.97
CA GLU A 611 5.79 4.24 6.98
C GLU A 611 4.32 3.80 7.12
N ILE A 612 3.74 3.11 6.14
CA ILE A 612 2.31 2.69 6.19
C ILE A 612 2.05 1.66 7.29
N PHE A 613 3.08 0.93 7.65
CA PHE A 613 2.98 -0.17 8.59
C PHE A 613 3.92 0.10 9.74
N GLY A 614 3.37 0.64 10.83
CA GLY A 614 4.11 0.88 12.08
C GLY A 614 5.02 -0.30 12.40
N THR A 615 6.29 0.02 12.66
CA THR A 615 7.37 -0.90 12.99
C THR A 615 6.88 -2.14 13.76
N ARG A 616 7.13 -3.33 13.19
CA ARG A 616 7.03 -4.67 13.79
C ARG A 616 5.65 -5.32 14.00
N GLN A 617 4.52 -4.73 13.58
CA GLN A 617 3.19 -5.31 13.85
C GLN A 617 2.37 -5.78 12.62
N SER A 618 2.84 -5.55 11.40
CA SER A 618 2.02 -5.75 10.19
C SER A 618 2.24 -7.06 9.41
N GLY A 619 3.19 -7.91 9.82
CA GLY A 619 3.40 -9.23 9.19
C GLY A 619 3.88 -9.20 7.73
N LEU A 620 4.25 -8.03 7.18
CA LEU A 620 4.87 -7.94 5.85
C LEU A 620 6.39 -8.15 5.98
N PRO A 621 7.00 -9.03 5.15
CA PRO A 621 8.44 -9.22 5.17
C PRO A 621 9.17 -7.98 4.61
N GLU A 622 10.29 -7.62 5.24
CA GLU A 622 11.22 -6.64 4.67
C GLU A 622 12.05 -7.30 3.56
N PHE A 623 11.83 -6.89 2.32
CA PHE A 623 12.65 -7.30 1.17
C PHE A 623 14.02 -6.58 1.23
N GLN A 624 15.09 -7.26 0.83
CA GLN A 624 16.43 -6.65 0.86
C GLN A 624 16.61 -5.67 -0.29
N VAL A 625 16.01 -5.97 -1.46
CA VAL A 625 16.22 -5.22 -2.70
C VAL A 625 14.90 -4.83 -3.38
N ALA A 626 13.89 -5.70 -3.37
CA ALA A 626 12.61 -5.42 -4.00
C ALA A 626 11.80 -4.38 -3.22
N ASP A 627 11.11 -3.50 -3.94
CA ASP A 627 10.07 -2.65 -3.38
C ASP A 627 8.73 -3.08 -3.99
N ILE A 628 7.79 -3.52 -3.15
CA ILE A 628 6.48 -4.03 -3.57
C ILE A 628 5.71 -3.02 -4.44
N VAL A 629 5.93 -1.72 -4.21
CA VAL A 629 5.24 -0.63 -4.87
C VAL A 629 5.89 -0.35 -6.23
N GLU A 630 7.20 -0.12 -6.24
CA GLU A 630 7.93 0.22 -7.47
C GLU A 630 8.02 -0.98 -8.42
N ASP A 631 8.14 -2.19 -7.88
CA ASP A 631 8.35 -3.43 -8.62
C ASP A 631 7.06 -4.24 -8.81
N TYR A 632 5.89 -3.58 -8.74
CA TYR A 632 4.60 -4.25 -8.94
C TYR A 632 4.54 -5.15 -10.19
N PRO A 633 5.02 -4.73 -11.38
CA PRO A 633 4.98 -5.59 -12.56
C PRO A 633 5.72 -6.92 -12.37
N ILE A 634 6.84 -6.89 -11.61
CA ILE A 634 7.61 -8.09 -11.28
C ILE A 634 6.83 -8.96 -10.30
N LEU A 635 6.24 -8.36 -9.26
CA LEU A 635 5.40 -9.05 -8.28
C LEU A 635 4.20 -9.77 -8.94
N GLU A 636 3.51 -9.09 -9.87
CA GLU A 636 2.33 -9.64 -10.52
C GLU A 636 2.68 -10.85 -11.38
N GLU A 637 3.79 -10.78 -12.12
CA GLU A 637 4.27 -11.89 -12.93
C GLU A 637 4.76 -13.05 -12.04
N ALA A 638 5.54 -12.76 -11.00
CA ALA A 638 5.96 -13.73 -9.99
C ALA A 638 4.76 -14.50 -9.41
N ARG A 639 3.67 -13.79 -9.08
CA ARG A 639 2.43 -14.41 -8.60
C ARG A 639 1.77 -15.32 -9.63
N LYS A 640 1.68 -14.89 -10.90
CA LYS A 640 1.10 -15.70 -11.98
C LYS A 640 1.85 -17.01 -12.13
N VAL A 641 3.18 -16.94 -12.18
CA VAL A 641 4.05 -18.12 -12.26
C VAL A 641 3.88 -19.00 -11.03
N ALA A 642 3.93 -18.42 -9.82
CA ALA A 642 3.77 -19.18 -8.59
C ALA A 642 2.42 -19.92 -8.52
N SER A 643 1.34 -19.25 -8.91
CA SER A 643 0.00 -19.84 -8.97
C SER A 643 -0.07 -20.98 -10.00
N GLN A 644 0.56 -20.81 -11.17
CA GLN A 644 0.65 -21.87 -12.19
C GLN A 644 1.40 -23.09 -11.67
N ILE A 645 2.55 -22.89 -11.01
CA ILE A 645 3.35 -23.97 -10.43
C ILE A 645 2.53 -24.74 -9.40
N VAL A 646 1.94 -24.05 -8.42
CA VAL A 646 1.18 -24.70 -7.34
C VAL A 646 -0.11 -25.38 -7.85
N SER A 647 -0.70 -24.89 -8.95
CA SER A 647 -1.85 -25.54 -9.59
C SER A 647 -1.51 -26.84 -10.33
N THR A 648 -0.22 -27.09 -10.59
CA THR A 648 0.23 -28.31 -11.27
C THR A 648 0.23 -29.47 -10.26
N PRO A 649 -0.44 -30.61 -10.56
CA PRO A 649 -0.38 -31.79 -9.72
C PRO A 649 1.07 -32.23 -9.47
N ASP A 650 1.39 -32.57 -8.23
CA ASP A 650 2.70 -33.09 -7.80
C ASP A 650 3.90 -32.20 -8.19
N TRP A 651 3.69 -30.88 -8.33
CA TRP A 651 4.73 -29.93 -8.75
C TRP A 651 6.02 -30.02 -7.93
N ARG A 652 5.94 -30.39 -6.64
CA ARG A 652 7.11 -30.59 -5.76
C ARG A 652 8.06 -31.69 -6.25
N THR A 653 7.55 -32.67 -6.99
CA THR A 653 8.30 -33.79 -7.58
C THR A 653 8.60 -33.61 -9.05
N ASN A 654 8.02 -32.59 -9.70
CA ASN A 654 8.25 -32.28 -11.10
C ASN A 654 9.69 -31.79 -11.29
N ALA A 655 10.41 -32.37 -12.26
CA ALA A 655 11.81 -32.04 -12.54
C ALA A 655 12.05 -30.54 -12.81
N ASP A 656 11.08 -29.85 -13.42
CA ASP A 656 11.18 -28.43 -13.75
C ASP A 656 11.06 -27.54 -12.50
N TRP A 657 10.34 -27.98 -11.47
CA TRP A 657 10.02 -27.17 -10.28
C TRP A 657 10.64 -27.68 -8.99
N HIS A 658 11.29 -28.84 -9.01
CA HIS A 658 11.87 -29.48 -7.84
C HIS A 658 12.84 -28.58 -7.08
N ILE A 659 13.61 -27.76 -7.79
CA ILE A 659 14.53 -26.78 -7.20
C ILE A 659 13.82 -25.75 -6.31
N VAL A 660 12.58 -25.38 -6.66
CA VAL A 660 11.75 -24.46 -5.88
C VAL A 660 11.30 -25.12 -4.59
N ALA A 661 10.87 -26.38 -4.66
CA ALA A 661 10.48 -27.15 -3.46
C ALA A 661 11.65 -27.29 -2.48
N LEU A 662 12.83 -27.68 -2.98
CA LEU A 662 14.04 -27.76 -2.17
C LEU A 662 14.42 -26.43 -1.50
N HIS A 663 14.17 -25.30 -2.18
CA HIS A 663 14.46 -23.98 -1.62
C HIS A 663 13.45 -23.59 -0.54
N LEU A 664 12.16 -23.87 -0.74
CA LEU A 664 11.12 -23.62 0.25
C LEU A 664 11.34 -24.46 1.52
N ASP A 665 11.72 -25.73 1.38
CA ASP A 665 11.96 -26.63 2.53
C ASP A 665 13.22 -26.25 3.34
N LYS A 666 14.16 -25.50 2.73
CA LYS A 666 15.40 -25.06 3.38
C LYS A 666 15.23 -23.79 4.23
N GLN A 667 14.14 -23.04 4.07
CA GLN A 667 14.01 -21.72 4.70
C GLN A 667 12.61 -21.52 5.31
N ASP A 668 12.54 -21.55 6.64
CA ASP A 668 11.41 -21.00 7.40
C ASP A 668 11.44 -19.47 7.28
N TYR A 669 10.84 -18.93 6.24
CA TYR A 669 10.90 -17.50 5.87
C TYR A 669 9.88 -16.60 6.62
N LEU A 670 9.06 -17.16 7.52
CA LEU A 670 7.91 -16.46 8.12
C LEU A 670 7.86 -16.51 9.66
N ASP A 671 9.00 -16.73 10.34
CA ASP A 671 9.11 -16.46 11.79
C ASP A 671 9.52 -15.02 12.10
#